data_AF-A0A968P1B4-F1
#
_entry.id   AF-A0A968P1B4-F1
#
_cell.length_a   1.000
_cell.length_b   1.000
_cell.length_c   1.000
_cell.angle_alpha   90.00
_cell.angle_beta   90.00
_cell.angle_gamma   90.00
#
_symmetry.space_group_name_H-M   'P 1'
#
loop_
_entity.id
_entity.type
_entity.pdbx_description
1 polymer ?
#
loop_
_entity_poly.entity_id
_entity_poly.type
_entity_poly.pdbx_seq_one_letter_code
_entity_poly.pdbx_strand_id
1 'polypeptide(L)'
;MLGETAKCLAVWPRRLRSALLGEYFFSGSATAFNYRELLARVPDLTSAVAALIEARHTSVDVPIEDLRDLVEQYGSPIVWHSFAALGKVEAIWVLEHYQRFQPSPEFNPRRASEFYPRTLTDIVVEALEQAPEAAIPRLLELAAEERPKDLRQSERTLGCITHWLKVFPPHVDSPEPLHRRQLLLRLASDFLGSGGDRAVGAEALTMVLTPTCEMHGRDPGSGHTTTLKWGLLPEETLVGIESLWPEVHKALGVIDIAAWRPLRRILWLWLFPEGAAPSTEIRHEHAAHMRAFAARILTDLTAHAHGQLGLSSALKRLGKRIDLDLQIEIDPLFELLFPERRGSIDEVQAQSAATDLGIEELAENWADTGDPRGVAHQLAILERESSYIEHDHLADDNMRDLCIHLAGASVAPEKWLEAFLTVDMPGDITDLFLLRIVKLRRPGWETYVSNAFEIPSLCKQASALMLQDAEAPPHLLERALLEAPRIPEVVERAWGPDLPPLSTVRTLLKSSDRQVALFAACAEWTWKPKGMVREEVWDDWRSTILRSAEILDEGELDDTIVYDLALIFGKEPALALDWLRIRLRQPDTPPMVPARGLAADALRCLTKPQLDQLRKELGEESPPPGQPRSPGGAAA
;
A
#
# COMPACT_ATOMS: atom_id res chain seq x y z
N MET A 1 -26.14 11.48 33.91
CA MET A 1 -26.84 12.69 33.46
C MET A 1 -28.09 12.27 32.71
N LEU A 2 -29.26 12.75 33.13
CA LEU A 2 -30.54 12.45 32.49
C LEU A 2 -30.95 13.67 31.66
N GLY A 3 -30.90 13.54 30.33
CA GLY A 3 -31.55 14.47 29.40
C GLY A 3 -33.01 14.07 29.22
N GLU A 4 -33.89 15.05 29.06
CA GLU A 4 -35.36 14.93 29.09
C GLU A 4 -36.00 14.06 27.98
N THR A 5 -35.21 13.37 27.16
CA THR A 5 -35.68 12.37 26.17
C THR A 5 -35.26 10.92 26.48
N ALA A 6 -34.52 10.66 27.56
CA ALA A 6 -33.96 9.33 27.84
C ALA A 6 -34.95 8.39 28.56
N LYS A 7 -35.63 7.50 27.81
CA LYS A 7 -36.36 6.33 28.36
C LYS A 7 -35.43 5.23 28.92
N CYS A 8 -34.17 5.52 29.25
CA CYS A 8 -33.20 4.55 29.74
C CYS A 8 -32.33 5.14 30.85
N LEU A 9 -32.27 4.45 31.99
CA LEU A 9 -31.44 4.83 33.12
C LEU A 9 -30.04 4.23 32.92
N ALA A 10 -29.07 5.06 32.52
CA ALA A 10 -27.68 4.63 32.38
C ALA A 10 -26.99 4.64 33.76
N VAL A 11 -26.69 3.47 34.31
CA VAL A 11 -25.95 3.35 35.59
C VAL A 11 -24.45 3.54 35.33
N TRP A 12 -23.84 4.51 36.02
CA TRP A 12 -22.41 4.78 36.04
C TRP A 12 -21.94 4.97 37.49
N PRO A 13 -20.72 4.54 37.87
CA PRO A 13 -19.68 3.90 37.04
C PRO A 13 -20.04 2.45 36.66
N ARG A 14 -19.38 1.89 35.64
CA ARG A 14 -19.68 0.54 35.14
C ARG A 14 -19.55 -0.57 36.20
N ARG A 15 -18.64 -0.40 37.16
CA ARG A 15 -18.52 -1.29 38.33
C ARG A 15 -19.78 -1.33 39.19
N LEU A 16 -20.44 -0.19 39.40
CA LEU A 16 -21.71 -0.13 40.13
C LEU A 16 -22.82 -0.87 39.36
N ARG A 17 -22.85 -0.72 38.03
CA ARG A 17 -23.79 -1.46 37.18
C ARG A 17 -23.59 -2.97 37.33
N SER A 18 -22.35 -3.43 37.30
CA SER A 18 -22.01 -4.84 37.47
C SER A 18 -22.40 -5.39 38.84
N ALA A 19 -22.16 -4.62 39.91
CA ALA A 19 -22.58 -4.98 41.26
C ALA A 19 -24.11 -5.10 41.38
N LEU A 20 -24.86 -4.16 40.80
CA LEU A 20 -26.33 -4.22 40.76
C LEU A 20 -26.82 -5.42 39.94
N LEU A 21 -26.16 -5.74 38.81
CA LEU A 21 -26.51 -6.94 38.06
C LEU A 21 -26.35 -8.20 38.94
N GLY A 22 -25.24 -8.29 39.68
CA GLY A 22 -25.01 -9.36 40.64
C GLY A 22 -26.08 -9.44 41.73
N GLU A 23 -26.41 -8.32 42.37
CA GLU A 23 -27.38 -8.28 43.47
C GLU A 23 -28.80 -8.68 43.03
N TYR A 24 -29.28 -8.15 41.91
CA TYR A 24 -30.68 -8.28 41.52
C TYR A 24 -30.98 -9.53 40.66
N PHE A 25 -29.99 -10.04 39.92
CA PHE A 25 -30.20 -11.17 39.00
C PHE A 25 -29.43 -12.44 39.38
N PHE A 26 -28.30 -12.31 40.08
CA PHE A 26 -27.37 -13.42 40.32
C PHE A 26 -27.01 -13.62 41.79
N SER A 27 -27.79 -13.09 42.74
CA SER A 27 -27.52 -13.20 44.18
C SER A 27 -27.85 -14.56 44.80
N GLY A 28 -28.46 -15.46 44.03
CA GLY A 28 -28.98 -16.74 44.54
C GLY A 28 -30.21 -16.59 45.45
N SER A 29 -30.73 -15.37 45.64
CA SER A 29 -31.95 -15.13 46.40
C SER A 29 -33.17 -15.72 45.67
N ALA A 30 -34.15 -16.22 46.42
CA ALA A 30 -35.46 -16.61 45.87
C ALA A 30 -36.21 -15.44 45.20
N THR A 31 -35.78 -14.19 45.45
CA THR A 31 -36.32 -12.97 44.86
C THR A 31 -35.48 -12.45 43.68
N ALA A 32 -34.45 -13.18 43.24
CA ALA A 32 -33.65 -12.77 42.08
C ALA A 32 -34.54 -12.74 40.83
N PHE A 33 -34.43 -11.67 40.05
CA PHE A 33 -35.20 -11.53 38.82
C PHE A 33 -34.64 -12.43 37.71
N ASN A 34 -35.50 -12.89 36.80
CA ASN A 34 -35.06 -13.61 35.61
C ASN A 34 -34.56 -12.62 34.56
N TYR A 35 -33.24 -12.49 34.41
CA TYR A 35 -32.65 -11.53 33.46
C TYR A 35 -33.03 -11.84 31.99
N ARG A 36 -33.32 -13.10 31.64
CA ARG A 36 -33.69 -13.49 30.26
C ARG A 36 -35.02 -12.87 29.82
N GLU A 37 -35.98 -12.75 30.74
CA GLU A 37 -37.26 -12.08 30.46
C GLU A 37 -37.10 -10.59 30.20
N LEU A 38 -36.11 -9.96 30.84
CA LEU A 38 -35.79 -8.55 30.64
C LEU A 38 -34.99 -8.32 29.36
N LEU A 39 -34.05 -9.20 29.01
CA LEU A 39 -33.26 -9.09 27.77
C LEU A 39 -34.15 -8.94 26.53
N ALA A 40 -35.26 -9.69 26.47
CA ALA A 40 -36.25 -9.60 25.39
C ALA A 40 -36.94 -8.23 25.26
N ARG A 41 -36.81 -7.35 26.26
CA ARG A 41 -37.44 -6.03 26.34
C ARG A 41 -36.44 -4.88 26.30
N VAL A 42 -35.13 -5.15 26.24
CA VAL A 42 -34.10 -4.10 26.23
C VAL A 42 -34.03 -3.47 24.83
N PRO A 43 -34.00 -2.13 24.71
CA PRO A 43 -33.92 -1.46 23.42
C PRO A 43 -32.58 -1.64 22.69
N ASP A 44 -31.50 -1.90 23.43
CA ASP A 44 -30.18 -2.20 22.90
C ASP A 44 -29.63 -3.49 23.54
N LEU A 45 -29.83 -4.59 22.83
CA LEU A 45 -29.43 -5.91 23.27
C LEU A 45 -27.91 -6.07 23.28
N THR A 46 -27.20 -5.45 22.34
CA THR A 46 -25.73 -5.45 22.28
C THR A 46 -25.13 -4.88 23.57
N SER A 47 -25.61 -3.70 23.98
CA SER A 47 -25.17 -3.08 25.23
C SER A 47 -25.54 -3.90 26.46
N ALA A 48 -26.68 -4.60 26.44
CA ALA A 48 -27.09 -5.47 27.54
C ALA A 48 -26.17 -6.69 27.69
N VAL A 49 -25.85 -7.36 26.58
CA VAL A 49 -24.92 -8.51 26.57
C VAL A 49 -23.53 -8.07 27.02
N ALA A 50 -23.02 -6.94 26.51
CA ALA A 50 -21.74 -6.39 26.98
C ALA A 50 -21.72 -6.12 28.49
N ALA A 51 -22.83 -5.66 29.07
CA ALA A 51 -22.94 -5.43 30.52
C ALA A 51 -22.97 -6.74 31.33
N LEU A 52 -23.57 -7.81 30.81
CA LEU A 52 -23.54 -9.13 31.47
C LEU A 52 -22.13 -9.73 31.44
N ILE A 53 -21.42 -9.58 30.34
CA ILE A 53 -20.00 -9.98 30.23
C ILE A 53 -19.15 -9.19 31.22
N GLU A 54 -19.32 -7.86 31.30
CA GLU A 54 -18.61 -7.04 32.27
C GLU A 54 -18.93 -7.45 33.72
N ALA A 55 -20.19 -7.77 34.02
CA ALA A 55 -20.57 -8.27 35.34
C ALA A 55 -19.81 -9.55 35.70
N ARG A 56 -19.74 -10.51 34.77
CA ARG A 56 -18.95 -11.74 34.95
C ARG A 56 -17.47 -11.45 35.17
N HIS A 57 -16.89 -10.52 34.40
CA HIS A 57 -15.51 -10.10 34.59
C HIS A 57 -15.24 -9.54 36.00
N THR A 58 -16.24 -8.91 36.62
CA THR A 58 -16.21 -8.44 38.02
C THR A 58 -16.63 -9.50 39.05
N SER A 59 -16.53 -10.79 38.71
CA SER A 59 -16.84 -11.93 39.60
C SER A 59 -18.32 -12.18 39.91
N VAL A 60 -19.24 -11.66 39.09
CA VAL A 60 -20.66 -12.08 39.17
C VAL A 60 -20.83 -13.45 38.52
N ASP A 61 -21.57 -14.36 39.15
CA ASP A 61 -21.77 -15.74 38.66
C ASP A 61 -22.83 -15.81 37.53
N VAL A 62 -22.54 -15.17 36.40
CA VAL A 62 -23.35 -15.27 35.19
C VAL A 62 -22.98 -16.56 34.46
N PRO A 63 -23.92 -17.49 34.18
CA PRO A 63 -23.59 -18.76 33.52
C PRO A 63 -22.86 -18.57 32.18
N ILE A 64 -21.75 -19.27 31.98
CA ILE A 64 -20.90 -19.06 30.80
C ILE A 64 -21.57 -19.51 29.50
N GLU A 65 -22.29 -20.62 29.53
CA GLU A 65 -23.00 -21.14 28.35
C GLU A 65 -24.09 -20.15 27.90
N ASP A 66 -24.78 -19.52 28.85
CA ASP A 66 -25.76 -18.47 28.53
C ASP A 66 -25.09 -17.25 27.84
N LEU A 67 -23.87 -16.89 28.24
CA LEU A 67 -23.13 -15.82 27.58
C LEU A 67 -22.67 -16.22 26.18
N ARG A 68 -22.24 -17.47 25.96
CA ARG A 68 -21.88 -17.98 24.63
C ARG A 68 -23.06 -17.90 23.67
N ASP A 69 -24.22 -18.39 24.09
CA ASP A 69 -25.46 -18.32 23.31
C ASP A 69 -25.81 -16.88 22.94
N LEU A 70 -25.71 -15.96 23.91
CA LEU A 70 -26.00 -14.54 23.69
C LEU A 70 -24.97 -13.86 22.76
N VAL A 71 -23.69 -14.22 22.85
CA VAL A 71 -22.62 -13.69 21.99
C VAL A 71 -22.78 -14.21 20.55
N GLU A 72 -23.11 -15.49 20.36
CA GLU A 72 -23.39 -16.03 19.01
C GLU A 72 -24.64 -15.39 18.41
N GLN A 73 -25.69 -15.22 19.19
CA GLN A 73 -26.97 -14.73 18.69
C GLN A 73 -26.97 -13.22 18.41
N TYR A 74 -26.25 -12.44 19.23
CA TYR A 74 -26.34 -10.97 19.23
C TYR A 74 -24.98 -10.27 19.24
N GLY A 75 -23.91 -10.97 18.92
CA GLY A 75 -22.54 -10.46 19.01
C GLY A 75 -22.26 -9.34 18.01
N SER A 76 -22.03 -8.13 18.52
CA SER A 76 -21.28 -7.09 17.80
C SER A 76 -19.78 -7.29 18.03
N PRO A 77 -18.88 -6.67 17.24
CA PRO A 77 -17.44 -6.73 17.51
C PRO A 77 -17.10 -6.43 18.98
N ILE A 78 -17.73 -5.40 19.58
CA ILE A 78 -17.54 -5.02 20.99
C ILE A 78 -17.91 -6.15 21.95
N VAL A 79 -18.97 -6.89 21.67
CA VAL A 79 -19.42 -8.03 22.50
C VAL A 79 -18.43 -9.19 22.39
N TRP A 80 -17.97 -9.52 21.18
CA TRP A 80 -16.95 -10.54 20.95
C TRP A 80 -15.63 -10.22 21.65
N HIS A 81 -15.15 -8.98 21.53
CA HIS A 81 -13.98 -8.47 22.27
C HIS A 81 -14.12 -8.64 23.77
N SER A 82 -15.25 -8.16 24.32
CA SER A 82 -15.50 -8.20 25.76
C SER A 82 -15.54 -9.64 26.27
N PHE A 83 -16.08 -10.56 25.47
CA PHE A 83 -16.15 -11.97 25.83
C PHE A 83 -14.77 -12.63 25.79
N ALA A 84 -13.97 -12.36 24.75
CA ALA A 84 -12.59 -12.85 24.65
C ALA A 84 -11.73 -12.38 25.82
N ALA A 85 -11.97 -11.17 26.36
CA ALA A 85 -11.26 -10.63 27.51
C ALA A 85 -11.58 -11.32 28.86
N LEU A 86 -12.56 -12.23 28.92
CA LEU A 86 -12.91 -12.92 30.17
C LEU A 86 -11.83 -13.90 30.64
N GLY A 87 -11.10 -14.51 29.72
CA GLY A 87 -10.07 -15.49 30.02
C GLY A 87 -9.66 -16.35 28.83
N LYS A 88 -8.67 -17.21 29.06
CA LYS A 88 -8.08 -18.07 28.03
C LYS A 88 -9.10 -18.98 27.34
N VAL A 89 -10.04 -19.56 28.09
CA VAL A 89 -11.05 -20.51 27.53
C VAL A 89 -12.02 -19.78 26.61
N GLU A 90 -12.49 -18.61 27.03
CA GLU A 90 -13.39 -17.76 26.26
C GLU A 90 -12.72 -17.21 25.01
N ALA A 91 -11.47 -16.74 25.11
CA ALA A 91 -10.69 -16.30 23.96
C ALA A 91 -10.52 -17.40 22.90
N ILE A 92 -10.18 -18.63 23.31
CA ILE A 92 -10.08 -19.77 22.37
C ILE A 92 -11.42 -20.04 21.70
N TRP A 93 -12.51 -20.05 22.48
CA TRP A 93 -13.85 -20.28 21.94
C TRP A 93 -14.22 -19.19 20.92
N VAL A 94 -13.89 -17.93 21.19
CA VAL A 94 -14.12 -16.82 20.25
C VAL A 94 -13.35 -17.04 18.94
N LEU A 95 -12.07 -17.42 19.00
CA LEU A 95 -11.27 -17.72 17.80
C LEU A 95 -11.89 -18.83 16.94
N GLU A 96 -12.54 -19.82 17.56
CA GLU A 96 -13.18 -20.94 16.86
C GLU A 96 -14.55 -20.60 16.24
N HIS A 97 -15.29 -19.64 16.82
CA HIS A 97 -16.69 -19.39 16.47
C HIS A 97 -16.91 -18.07 15.72
N TYR A 98 -16.01 -17.09 15.85
CA TYR A 98 -16.17 -15.76 15.23
C TYR A 98 -16.31 -15.82 13.70
N GLN A 99 -15.55 -16.69 13.03
CA GLN A 99 -15.62 -16.85 11.56
C GLN A 99 -16.95 -17.44 11.07
N ARG A 100 -17.68 -18.19 11.92
CA ARG A 100 -18.97 -18.82 11.57
C ARG A 100 -20.13 -17.84 11.69
N PHE A 101 -19.93 -16.71 12.36
CA PHE A 101 -20.99 -15.74 12.63
C PHE A 101 -21.31 -14.91 11.37
N GLN A 102 -22.43 -15.27 10.72
CA GLN A 102 -23.08 -14.43 9.71
C GLN A 102 -24.12 -13.54 10.42
N PRO A 103 -24.05 -12.20 10.30
CA PRO A 103 -25.08 -11.35 10.87
C PRO A 103 -26.42 -11.65 10.21
N SER A 104 -27.49 -11.63 11.00
CA SER A 104 -28.85 -11.70 10.44
C SER A 104 -29.04 -10.56 9.41
N PRO A 105 -29.48 -10.86 8.17
CA PRO A 105 -29.64 -9.88 7.09
C PRO A 105 -30.65 -8.76 7.39
N GLU A 106 -31.42 -8.87 8.48
CA GLU A 106 -32.38 -7.86 8.91
C GLU A 106 -31.72 -6.57 9.44
N PHE A 107 -30.42 -6.61 9.77
CA PHE A 107 -29.66 -5.44 10.21
C PHE A 107 -28.97 -4.71 9.02
N ASN A 108 -29.80 -4.10 8.17
CA ASN A 108 -29.41 -3.16 7.10
C ASN A 108 -28.47 -3.70 5.98
N PRO A 109 -29.02 -4.42 4.99
CA PRO A 109 -28.24 -5.10 3.94
C PRO A 109 -27.52 -4.17 2.95
N ARG A 110 -27.81 -2.86 2.94
CA ARG A 110 -27.14 -1.89 2.04
C ARG A 110 -25.90 -1.21 2.64
N ARG A 111 -25.62 -1.40 3.94
CA ARG A 111 -24.43 -0.82 4.59
C ARG A 111 -23.50 -1.86 5.22
N ALA A 112 -23.98 -3.08 5.43
CA ALA A 112 -23.23 -4.12 6.13
C ALA A 112 -22.10 -4.75 5.28
N SER A 113 -22.23 -4.82 3.96
CA SER A 113 -21.19 -5.40 3.09
C SER A 113 -20.08 -4.42 2.71
N GLU A 114 -20.32 -3.11 2.78
CA GLU A 114 -19.36 -2.08 2.36
C GLU A 114 -18.47 -1.56 3.50
N PHE A 115 -18.87 -1.65 4.77
CA PHE A 115 -18.18 -0.92 5.85
C PHE A 115 -17.40 -1.75 6.86
N TYR A 116 -17.61 -3.06 6.97
CA TYR A 116 -16.90 -3.89 7.95
C TYR A 116 -16.59 -5.28 7.38
N PRO A 117 -15.50 -5.44 6.61
CA PRO A 117 -14.95 -6.77 6.36
C PRO A 117 -14.59 -7.38 7.72
N ARG A 118 -15.37 -8.38 8.15
CA ARG A 118 -15.15 -9.08 9.41
C ARG A 118 -13.92 -9.94 9.28
N THR A 119 -12.80 -9.44 9.77
CA THR A 119 -11.55 -10.18 9.78
C THR A 119 -11.21 -10.55 11.22
N LEU A 120 -10.50 -11.65 11.41
CA LEU A 120 -10.03 -12.09 12.73
C LEU A 120 -9.30 -10.96 13.46
N THR A 121 -8.63 -10.08 12.71
CA THR A 121 -7.94 -8.88 13.18
C THR A 121 -8.82 -7.98 14.05
N ASP A 122 -10.14 -7.99 13.84
CA ASP A 122 -11.06 -7.19 14.62
C ASP A 122 -11.02 -7.59 16.08
N ILE A 123 -11.02 -8.89 16.41
CA ILE A 123 -11.17 -9.41 17.79
C ILE A 123 -9.87 -9.92 18.43
N VAL A 124 -8.76 -9.83 17.70
CA VAL A 124 -7.56 -10.62 18.04
C VAL A 124 -6.73 -10.01 19.16
N VAL A 125 -6.91 -8.73 19.49
CA VAL A 125 -6.13 -8.06 20.55
C VAL A 125 -6.34 -8.75 21.89
N GLU A 126 -7.59 -8.97 22.29
CA GLU A 126 -7.95 -9.66 23.53
C GLU A 126 -7.57 -11.14 23.48
N ALA A 127 -7.69 -11.77 22.31
CA ALA A 127 -7.29 -13.16 22.13
C ALA A 127 -5.76 -13.35 22.26
N LEU A 128 -4.95 -12.40 21.80
CA LEU A 128 -3.50 -12.40 21.97
C LEU A 128 -3.09 -12.18 23.44
N GLU A 129 -3.84 -11.37 24.19
CA GLU A 129 -3.58 -11.17 25.62
C GLU A 129 -3.96 -12.40 26.46
N GLN A 130 -5.06 -13.09 26.12
CA GLN A 130 -5.58 -14.20 26.94
C GLN A 130 -5.15 -15.60 26.49
N ALA A 131 -4.95 -15.81 25.19
CA ALA A 131 -4.66 -17.10 24.58
C ALA A 131 -3.69 -16.99 23.38
N PRO A 132 -2.49 -16.41 23.56
CA PRO A 132 -1.56 -16.18 22.47
C PRO A 132 -1.15 -17.47 21.74
N GLU A 133 -1.12 -18.62 22.43
CA GLU A 133 -0.77 -19.91 21.81
C GLU A 133 -1.81 -20.41 20.81
N ALA A 134 -3.06 -19.95 20.92
CA ALA A 134 -4.10 -20.22 19.94
C ALA A 134 -4.24 -19.09 18.90
N ALA A 135 -4.07 -17.83 19.33
CA ALA A 135 -4.26 -16.67 18.46
C ALA A 135 -3.14 -16.52 17.41
N ILE A 136 -1.86 -16.70 17.81
CA ILE A 136 -0.72 -16.49 16.90
C ILE A 136 -0.77 -17.45 15.69
N PRO A 137 -0.93 -18.79 15.86
CA PRO A 137 -0.98 -19.69 14.70
C PRO A 137 -2.11 -19.33 13.73
N ARG A 138 -3.28 -18.93 14.24
CA ARG A 138 -4.41 -18.49 13.41
C ARG A 138 -4.13 -17.21 12.62
N LEU A 139 -3.41 -16.26 13.23
CA LEU A 139 -2.99 -15.05 12.53
C LEU A 139 -1.96 -15.34 11.44
N LEU A 140 -1.03 -16.28 11.68
CA LEU A 140 -0.06 -16.71 10.66
C LEU A 140 -0.75 -17.43 9.49
N GLU A 141 -1.69 -18.33 9.78
CA GLU A 141 -2.55 -18.98 8.77
C GLU A 141 -3.31 -17.94 7.94
N LEU A 142 -4.00 -17.01 8.61
CA LEU A 142 -4.77 -15.96 7.93
C LEU A 142 -3.88 -15.05 7.06
N ALA A 143 -2.72 -14.61 7.58
CA ALA A 143 -1.80 -13.78 6.83
C ALA A 143 -1.26 -14.50 5.58
N ALA A 144 -1.06 -15.82 5.65
CA ALA A 144 -0.64 -16.65 4.52
C ALA A 144 -1.74 -16.78 3.46
N GLU A 145 -3.01 -16.92 3.88
CA GLU A 145 -4.16 -16.98 2.97
C GLU A 145 -4.46 -15.63 2.28
N GLU A 146 -4.20 -14.52 2.97
CA GLU A 146 -4.40 -13.16 2.46
C GLU A 146 -3.29 -12.73 1.48
N ARG A 147 -2.05 -13.19 1.70
CA ARG A 147 -0.86 -12.72 0.96
C ARG A 147 -0.98 -12.78 -0.57
N PRO A 148 -1.49 -13.85 -1.20
CA PRO A 148 -1.64 -13.90 -2.66
C PRO A 148 -2.72 -12.96 -3.20
N LYS A 149 -3.64 -12.51 -2.35
CA LYS A 149 -4.80 -11.68 -2.73
C LYS A 149 -4.51 -10.20 -2.48
N ASP A 150 -3.95 -9.88 -1.32
CA ASP A 150 -3.65 -8.53 -0.88
C ASP A 150 -2.51 -8.53 0.15
N LEU A 151 -1.33 -8.08 -0.28
CA LEU A 151 -0.15 -7.95 0.57
C LEU A 151 -0.40 -7.00 1.76
N ARG A 152 -1.14 -5.91 1.56
CA ARG A 152 -1.40 -4.92 2.62
C ARG A 152 -2.29 -5.50 3.70
N GLN A 153 -3.24 -6.35 3.32
CA GLN A 153 -4.09 -7.04 4.28
C GLN A 153 -3.29 -8.05 5.11
N SER A 154 -2.43 -8.86 4.47
CA SER A 154 -1.50 -9.76 5.16
C SER A 154 -0.60 -9.01 6.16
N GLU A 155 -0.06 -7.85 5.75
CA GLU A 155 0.74 -6.97 6.62
C GLU A 155 -0.05 -6.43 7.81
N ARG A 156 -1.33 -6.06 7.63
CA ARG A 156 -2.21 -5.64 8.73
C ARG A 156 -2.43 -6.77 9.74
N THR A 157 -2.65 -7.99 9.26
CA THR A 157 -2.84 -9.18 10.10
C THR A 157 -1.61 -9.46 10.96
N LEU A 158 -0.40 -9.40 10.37
CA LEU A 158 0.86 -9.52 11.12
C LEU A 158 1.15 -8.30 12.00
N GLY A 159 0.60 -7.14 11.65
CA GLY A 159 0.59 -5.94 12.47
C GLY A 159 -0.04 -6.15 13.85
N CYS A 160 -1.04 -7.02 13.99
CA CYS A 160 -1.63 -7.38 15.28
C CYS A 160 -0.61 -8.04 16.22
N ILE A 161 0.20 -8.98 15.70
CA ILE A 161 1.27 -9.63 16.47
C ILE A 161 2.34 -8.62 16.85
N THR A 162 2.74 -7.76 15.90
CA THR A 162 3.73 -6.70 16.15
C THR A 162 3.26 -5.75 17.25
N HIS A 163 1.99 -5.34 17.22
CA HIS A 163 1.40 -4.47 18.23
C HIS A 163 1.42 -5.15 19.62
N TRP A 164 0.99 -6.41 19.70
CA TRP A 164 1.04 -7.20 20.94
C TRP A 164 2.46 -7.38 21.50
N LEU A 165 3.48 -7.46 20.64
CA LEU A 165 4.88 -7.52 21.05
C LEU A 165 5.46 -6.19 21.57
N LYS A 166 4.79 -5.08 21.27
CA LYS A 166 5.28 -3.73 21.58
C LYS A 166 4.53 -3.07 22.73
N VAL A 167 3.24 -3.36 22.90
CA VAL A 167 2.41 -2.71 23.91
C VAL A 167 2.61 -3.33 25.28
N PHE A 168 3.07 -2.52 26.23
CA PHE A 168 3.25 -2.93 27.62
C PHE A 168 2.69 -1.91 28.62
N PRO A 169 2.19 -2.38 29.79
CA PRO A 169 1.88 -1.49 30.89
C PRO A 169 3.14 -0.75 31.38
N PRO A 170 3.01 0.48 31.89
CA PRO A 170 4.14 1.27 32.37
C PRO A 170 4.67 0.79 33.73
N HIS A 171 5.35 -0.36 33.77
CA HIS A 171 6.06 -0.86 34.96
C HIS A 171 7.40 -1.51 34.57
N VAL A 172 8.43 -1.22 35.37
CA VAL A 172 9.85 -1.15 34.92
C VAL A 172 10.55 -2.51 34.79
N ASP A 173 10.02 -3.61 35.36
CA ASP A 173 10.75 -4.88 35.45
C ASP A 173 9.91 -6.12 35.08
N SER A 174 9.05 -6.01 34.06
CA SER A 174 8.25 -7.17 33.63
C SER A 174 9.08 -8.10 32.72
N PRO A 175 9.13 -9.42 32.98
CA PRO A 175 9.73 -10.40 32.05
C PRO A 175 8.85 -10.64 30.80
N GLU A 176 7.66 -10.05 30.75
CA GLU A 176 6.65 -10.24 29.70
C GLU A 176 7.16 -9.94 28.28
N PRO A 177 7.91 -8.85 28.00
CA PRO A 177 8.37 -8.58 26.65
C PRO A 177 9.26 -9.69 26.06
N LEU A 178 10.09 -10.31 26.91
CA LEU A 178 10.94 -11.43 26.51
C LEU A 178 10.13 -12.72 26.38
N HIS A 179 9.21 -12.97 27.31
CA HIS A 179 8.32 -14.15 27.27
C HIS A 179 7.48 -14.19 25.98
N ARG A 180 6.88 -13.06 25.59
CA ARG A 180 6.10 -12.95 24.34
C ARG A 180 6.91 -13.27 23.10
N ARG A 181 8.17 -12.82 23.07
CA ARG A 181 9.12 -13.06 21.96
C ARG A 181 9.55 -14.53 21.89
N GLN A 182 9.84 -15.15 23.03
CA GLN A 182 10.12 -16.59 23.11
C GLN A 182 8.92 -17.42 22.64
N LEU A 183 7.71 -17.02 23.03
CA LEU A 183 6.48 -17.68 22.59
C LEU A 183 6.31 -17.56 21.07
N LEU A 184 6.46 -16.36 20.51
CA LEU A 184 6.37 -16.14 19.07
C LEU A 184 7.44 -16.93 18.31
N LEU A 185 8.68 -16.95 18.79
CA LEU A 185 9.77 -17.73 18.19
C LEU A 185 9.38 -19.20 18.05
N ARG A 186 8.88 -19.82 19.12
CA ARG A 186 8.45 -21.21 19.10
C ARG A 186 7.33 -21.42 18.08
N LEU A 187 6.26 -20.63 18.16
CA LEU A 187 5.08 -20.81 17.30
C LEU A 187 5.35 -20.52 15.82
N ALA A 188 6.17 -19.51 15.52
CA ALA A 188 6.59 -19.20 14.15
C ALA A 188 7.54 -20.27 13.59
N SER A 189 8.41 -20.84 14.44
CA SER A 189 9.26 -21.97 14.05
C SER A 189 8.43 -23.22 13.76
N ASP A 190 7.43 -23.53 14.60
CA ASP A 190 6.50 -24.65 14.38
C ASP A 190 5.69 -24.45 13.10
N PHE A 191 5.21 -23.23 12.85
CA PHE A 191 4.50 -22.88 11.62
C PHE A 191 5.35 -23.16 10.37
N LEU A 192 6.60 -22.67 10.34
CA LEU A 192 7.52 -22.96 9.23
C LEU A 192 7.86 -24.45 9.12
N GLY A 193 8.11 -25.12 10.25
CA GLY A 193 8.41 -26.55 10.30
C GLY A 193 7.26 -27.43 9.81
N SER A 194 6.02 -26.95 9.93
CA SER A 194 4.82 -27.61 9.42
C SER A 194 4.50 -27.32 7.94
N GLY A 195 5.34 -26.54 7.26
CA GLY A 195 5.14 -26.17 5.85
C GLY A 195 4.31 -24.91 5.64
N GLY A 196 4.20 -24.04 6.65
CA GLY A 196 3.55 -22.73 6.53
C GLY A 196 4.23 -21.81 5.51
N ASP A 197 3.55 -20.72 5.13
CA ASP A 197 4.09 -19.75 4.16
C ASP A 197 5.43 -19.17 4.64
N ARG A 198 6.43 -19.25 3.76
CA ARG A 198 7.81 -18.88 4.08
C ARG A 198 7.96 -17.41 4.44
N ALA A 199 7.30 -16.52 3.71
CA ALA A 199 7.43 -15.08 3.92
C ALA A 199 6.75 -14.64 5.22
N VAL A 200 5.57 -15.18 5.51
CA VAL A 200 4.85 -14.94 6.77
C VAL A 200 5.63 -15.45 7.97
N GLY A 201 6.14 -16.69 7.90
CA GLY A 201 6.93 -17.26 8.99
C GLY A 201 8.24 -16.51 9.22
N ALA A 202 8.93 -16.07 8.16
CA ALA A 202 10.15 -15.29 8.28
C ALA A 202 9.88 -13.89 8.87
N GLU A 203 8.81 -13.22 8.45
CA GLU A 203 8.35 -11.96 9.05
C GLU A 203 8.13 -12.15 10.57
N ALA A 204 7.35 -13.14 10.97
CA ALA A 204 7.07 -13.44 12.37
C ALA A 204 8.34 -13.76 13.20
N LEU A 205 9.26 -14.55 12.63
CA LEU A 205 10.54 -14.85 13.27
C LEU A 205 11.40 -13.59 13.47
N THR A 206 11.43 -12.67 12.51
CA THR A 206 12.19 -11.43 12.65
C THR A 206 11.54 -10.44 13.64
N MET A 207 10.21 -10.43 13.78
CA MET A 207 9.52 -9.62 14.79
C MET A 207 10.00 -9.90 16.22
N VAL A 208 10.39 -11.15 16.51
CA VAL A 208 11.02 -11.56 17.78
C VAL A 208 12.20 -10.65 18.15
N LEU A 209 12.95 -10.18 17.15
CA LEU A 209 14.15 -9.37 17.32
C LEU A 209 13.86 -7.86 17.43
N THR A 210 12.60 -7.43 17.46
CA THR A 210 12.26 -6.00 17.49
C THR A 210 12.67 -5.36 18.84
N PRO A 211 13.51 -4.31 18.83
CA PRO A 211 14.02 -3.68 20.07
C PRO A 211 13.07 -2.63 20.67
N THR A 212 11.98 -2.30 19.99
CA THR A 212 11.09 -1.19 20.34
C THR A 212 9.91 -1.60 21.20
N CYS A 213 9.36 -0.63 21.93
CA CYS A 213 8.14 -0.73 22.69
C CYS A 213 7.23 0.49 22.47
N GLU A 214 5.94 0.30 22.70
CA GLU A 214 4.88 1.29 22.63
C GLU A 214 4.17 1.33 23.97
N MET A 215 4.04 2.51 24.55
CA MET A 215 3.35 2.69 25.82
C MET A 215 2.17 3.61 25.62
N HIS A 216 0.99 3.12 26.03
CA HIS A 216 -0.24 3.89 26.04
C HIS A 216 -0.66 4.14 27.48
N GLY A 217 -0.70 5.40 27.88
CA GLY A 217 -1.21 5.81 29.18
C GLY A 217 -2.37 6.78 29.01
N ARG A 218 -3.43 6.62 29.79
CA ARG A 218 -4.37 7.72 30.03
C ARG A 218 -3.95 8.41 31.32
N ASP A 219 -3.95 9.74 31.30
CA ASP A 219 -3.71 10.52 32.52
C ASP A 219 -4.74 10.08 33.60
N PRO A 220 -4.30 9.61 34.77
CA PRO A 220 -5.20 9.20 35.85
C PRO A 220 -6.11 10.34 36.37
N GLY A 221 -5.86 11.59 35.95
CA GLY A 221 -6.73 12.73 36.18
C GLY A 221 -7.97 12.77 35.25
N SER A 222 -8.06 13.79 34.39
CA SER A 222 -9.28 14.11 33.63
C SER A 222 -9.69 13.06 32.59
N GLY A 223 -8.83 12.08 32.29
CA GLY A 223 -9.06 11.04 31.27
C GLY A 223 -9.12 11.57 29.83
N HIS A 224 -8.92 12.89 29.62
CA HIS A 224 -8.94 13.52 28.30
C HIS A 224 -7.59 13.49 27.59
N THR A 225 -6.50 13.23 28.31
CA THR A 225 -5.16 13.14 27.74
C THR A 225 -4.74 11.69 27.60
N THR A 226 -4.49 11.27 26.36
CA THR A 226 -3.82 10.01 26.04
C THR A 226 -2.36 10.31 25.73
N THR A 227 -1.45 9.70 26.47
CA THR A 227 -0.01 9.77 26.21
C THR A 227 0.40 8.53 25.44
N LEU A 228 0.97 8.76 24.26
CA LEU A 228 1.64 7.76 23.45
C LEU A 228 3.15 7.96 23.63
N LYS A 229 3.88 6.92 24.02
CA LYS A 229 5.33 6.95 24.05
C LYS A 229 5.87 5.81 23.20
N TRP A 230 6.86 6.13 22.38
CA TRP A 230 7.65 5.17 21.63
C TRP A 230 9.06 5.16 22.21
N GLY A 231 9.55 3.97 22.53
CA GLY A 231 10.82 3.80 23.23
C GLY A 231 11.54 2.52 22.85
N LEU A 232 12.73 2.35 23.43
CA LEU A 232 13.45 1.08 23.41
C LEU A 232 13.06 0.25 24.63
N LEU A 233 13.19 -1.06 24.48
CA LEU A 233 13.09 -1.98 25.61
C LEU A 233 14.25 -1.78 26.60
N PRO A 234 14.06 -2.13 27.88
CA PRO A 234 15.14 -2.13 28.86
C PRO A 234 16.34 -2.97 28.40
N GLU A 235 17.54 -2.56 28.82
CA GLU A 235 18.81 -3.20 28.42
C GLU A 235 18.83 -4.71 28.70
N GLU A 236 18.33 -5.15 29.86
CA GLU A 236 18.21 -6.56 30.21
C GLU A 236 17.31 -7.33 29.24
N THR A 237 16.24 -6.70 28.75
CA THR A 237 15.35 -7.30 27.75
C THR A 237 16.04 -7.39 26.40
N LEU A 238 16.80 -6.37 25.99
CA LEU A 238 17.56 -6.42 24.73
C LEU A 238 18.60 -7.55 24.74
N VAL A 239 19.33 -7.74 25.85
CA VAL A 239 20.22 -8.89 26.06
C VAL A 239 19.46 -10.22 25.97
N GLY A 240 18.25 -10.26 26.53
CA GLY A 240 17.36 -11.41 26.38
C GLY A 240 17.02 -11.69 24.91
N ILE A 241 16.67 -10.66 24.14
CA ILE A 241 16.34 -10.78 22.71
C ILE A 241 17.53 -11.28 21.91
N GLU A 242 18.73 -10.78 22.21
CA GLU A 242 19.97 -11.24 21.60
C GLU A 242 20.20 -12.73 21.73
N SER A 243 19.90 -13.30 22.90
CA SER A 243 20.05 -14.73 23.15
C SER A 243 19.14 -15.59 22.28
N LEU A 244 18.09 -15.01 21.68
CA LEU A 244 17.16 -15.70 20.78
C LEU A 244 17.71 -15.79 19.35
N TRP A 245 18.70 -14.98 18.98
CA TRP A 245 19.22 -14.92 17.61
C TRP A 245 19.66 -16.28 17.03
N PRO A 246 20.42 -17.14 17.74
CA PRO A 246 20.83 -18.43 17.20
C PRO A 246 19.65 -19.32 16.80
N GLU A 247 18.55 -19.26 17.57
CA GLU A 247 17.33 -20.00 17.26
C GLU A 247 16.57 -19.38 16.09
N VAL A 248 16.46 -18.04 16.03
CA VAL A 248 15.89 -17.33 14.88
C VAL A 248 16.67 -17.66 13.60
N HIS A 249 17.99 -17.54 13.62
CA HIS A 249 18.88 -17.81 12.49
C HIS A 249 18.74 -19.25 12.01
N LYS A 250 18.72 -20.22 12.93
CA LYS A 250 18.49 -21.63 12.63
C LYS A 250 17.11 -21.86 12.02
N ALA A 251 16.05 -21.25 12.56
CA ALA A 251 14.68 -21.40 12.07
C ALA A 251 14.46 -20.72 10.71
N LEU A 252 15.21 -19.65 10.42
CA LEU A 252 15.24 -19.06 9.08
C LEU A 252 15.89 -20.03 8.08
N GLY A 253 16.99 -20.68 8.42
CA GLY A 253 17.65 -21.66 7.55
C GLY A 253 18.31 -21.03 6.33
N VAL A 254 17.53 -20.69 5.30
CA VAL A 254 17.98 -19.99 4.08
C VAL A 254 17.54 -18.53 4.12
N ILE A 255 18.46 -17.62 3.82
CA ILE A 255 18.19 -16.18 3.72
C ILE A 255 17.82 -15.85 2.28
N ASP A 256 16.55 -16.07 1.93
CA ASP A 256 15.97 -15.64 0.66
C ASP A 256 15.43 -14.19 0.77
N ILE A 257 14.89 -13.65 -0.33
CA ILE A 257 14.28 -12.31 -0.35
C ILE A 257 13.17 -12.16 0.70
N ALA A 258 12.40 -13.24 0.92
CA ALA A 258 11.28 -13.24 1.85
C ALA A 258 11.75 -13.09 3.31
N ALA A 259 12.87 -13.71 3.68
CA ALA A 259 13.49 -13.55 4.99
C ALA A 259 14.33 -12.27 5.11
N TRP A 260 15.01 -11.88 4.03
CA TRP A 260 15.91 -10.74 4.04
C TRP A 260 15.20 -9.41 4.29
N ARG A 261 14.08 -9.15 3.59
CA ARG A 261 13.35 -7.88 3.71
C ARG A 261 13.00 -7.52 5.16
N PRO A 262 12.33 -8.39 5.93
CA PRO A 262 12.01 -8.05 7.31
C PRO A 262 13.23 -8.09 8.24
N LEU A 263 14.19 -8.99 7.99
CA LEU A 263 15.44 -9.01 8.77
C LEU A 263 16.23 -7.71 8.62
N ARG A 264 16.33 -7.17 7.40
CA ARG A 264 16.96 -5.87 7.14
C ARG A 264 16.23 -4.75 7.88
N ARG A 265 14.90 -4.72 7.86
CA ARG A 265 14.11 -3.71 8.58
C ARG A 265 14.41 -3.76 10.09
N ILE A 266 14.53 -4.94 10.66
CA ILE A 266 14.89 -5.09 12.08
C ILE A 266 16.35 -4.71 12.33
N LEU A 267 17.29 -5.14 11.49
CA LEU A 267 18.69 -4.73 11.53
C LEU A 267 18.82 -3.21 11.53
N TRP A 268 18.04 -2.51 10.72
CA TRP A 268 18.02 -1.05 10.70
C TRP A 268 17.69 -0.44 12.06
N LEU A 269 16.72 -1.01 12.79
CA LEU A 269 16.36 -0.55 14.14
C LEU A 269 17.51 -0.76 15.14
N TRP A 270 18.32 -1.82 14.96
CA TRP A 270 19.49 -2.08 15.79
C TRP A 270 20.71 -1.21 15.43
N LEU A 271 20.90 -0.91 14.14
CA LEU A 271 21.99 -0.07 13.65
C LEU A 271 21.78 1.42 13.99
N PHE A 272 20.52 1.87 13.95
CA PHE A 272 20.11 3.25 14.19
C PHE A 272 19.07 3.36 15.33
N PRO A 273 19.48 3.12 16.59
CA PRO A 273 18.58 3.19 17.75
C PRO A 273 17.79 4.49 17.82
N GLU A 274 18.39 5.61 17.41
CA GLU A 274 17.78 6.94 17.40
C GLU A 274 16.54 7.02 16.50
N GLY A 275 16.54 6.28 15.39
CA GLY A 275 15.37 6.12 14.52
C GLY A 275 14.32 5.16 15.09
N ALA A 276 14.76 4.20 15.91
CA ALA A 276 13.87 3.23 16.57
C ALA A 276 13.09 3.84 17.74
N ALA A 277 13.63 4.85 18.41
CA ALA A 277 12.98 5.57 19.51
C ALA A 277 13.14 7.09 19.37
N PRO A 278 12.45 7.73 18.39
CA PRO A 278 12.66 9.15 18.06
C PRO A 278 12.27 10.12 19.17
N SER A 279 11.50 9.66 20.16
CA SER A 279 11.02 10.47 21.28
C SER A 279 11.83 10.28 22.57
N THR A 280 12.89 9.47 22.55
CA THR A 280 13.67 9.11 23.74
C THR A 280 15.15 9.39 23.53
N GLU A 281 15.80 10.02 24.51
CA GLU A 281 17.26 10.17 24.51
C GLU A 281 17.90 8.81 24.81
N ILE A 282 18.76 8.34 23.90
CA ILE A 282 19.39 7.03 23.99
C ILE A 282 20.81 7.20 24.51
N ARG A 283 21.12 6.52 25.61
CA ARG A 283 22.48 6.52 26.18
C ARG A 283 23.46 5.92 25.18
N HIS A 284 24.65 6.50 25.06
CA HIS A 284 25.69 6.04 24.13
C HIS A 284 26.04 4.55 24.31
N GLU A 285 26.13 4.07 25.56
CA GLU A 285 26.40 2.66 25.87
C GLU A 285 25.32 1.73 25.31
N HIS A 286 24.05 2.13 25.43
CA HIS A 286 22.91 1.39 24.92
C HIS A 286 22.90 1.35 23.39
N ALA A 287 23.22 2.46 22.74
CA ALA A 287 23.36 2.49 21.28
C ALA A 287 24.54 1.64 20.78
N ALA A 288 25.67 1.66 21.50
CA ALA A 288 26.84 0.85 21.18
C ALA A 288 26.54 -0.65 21.31
N HIS A 289 25.81 -1.05 22.34
CA HIS A 289 25.31 -2.42 22.53
C HIS A 289 24.47 -2.88 21.35
N MET A 290 23.47 -2.09 20.96
CA MET A 290 22.58 -2.43 19.84
C MET A 290 23.34 -2.60 18.52
N ARG A 291 24.28 -1.70 18.23
CA ARG A 291 25.14 -1.77 17.05
C ARG A 291 26.05 -2.99 17.06
N ALA A 292 26.59 -3.37 18.23
CA ALA A 292 27.40 -4.57 18.39
C ALA A 292 26.59 -5.84 18.08
N PHE A 293 25.33 -5.90 18.50
CA PHE A 293 24.46 -7.02 18.14
C PHE A 293 24.14 -7.05 16.64
N ALA A 294 23.82 -5.90 16.03
CA ALA A 294 23.60 -5.83 14.59
C ALA A 294 24.85 -6.30 13.81
N ALA A 295 26.05 -5.90 14.24
CA ALA A 295 27.30 -6.35 13.65
C ALA A 295 27.48 -7.88 13.74
N ARG A 296 27.10 -8.50 14.86
CA ARG A 296 27.08 -9.96 15.01
C ARG A 296 26.12 -10.61 14.01
N ILE A 297 24.88 -10.11 13.90
CA ILE A 297 23.91 -10.62 12.92
C ILE A 297 24.48 -10.52 11.50
N LEU A 298 25.00 -9.35 11.10
CA LEU A 298 25.58 -9.16 9.77
C LEU A 298 26.73 -10.14 9.50
N THR A 299 27.57 -10.39 10.51
CA THR A 299 28.67 -11.37 10.42
C THR A 299 28.13 -12.79 10.21
N ASP A 300 27.12 -13.21 10.99
CA ASP A 300 26.51 -14.54 10.88
C ASP A 300 25.81 -14.77 9.53
N LEU A 301 25.32 -13.69 8.91
CA LEU A 301 24.67 -13.74 7.59
C LEU A 301 25.66 -13.85 6.42
N THR A 302 26.94 -13.54 6.62
CA THR A 302 27.94 -13.60 5.54
C THR A 302 28.09 -15.00 4.93
N ALA A 303 27.92 -16.05 5.74
CA ALA A 303 27.96 -17.43 5.27
C ALA A 303 26.83 -17.77 4.28
N HIS A 304 25.70 -17.06 4.35
CA HIS A 304 24.55 -17.24 3.45
C HIS A 304 24.67 -16.43 2.17
N ALA A 305 25.59 -15.48 2.11
CA ALA A 305 25.76 -14.58 0.98
C ALA A 305 26.50 -15.26 -0.19
N HIS A 306 27.19 -16.38 0.04
CA HIS A 306 27.99 -17.03 -0.99
C HIS A 306 27.12 -17.46 -2.19
N GLY A 307 27.43 -16.91 -3.36
CA GLY A 307 26.67 -17.14 -4.60
C GLY A 307 25.40 -16.29 -4.75
N GLN A 308 25.07 -15.44 -3.78
CA GLN A 308 23.95 -14.50 -3.84
C GLN A 308 24.50 -13.07 -3.97
N LEU A 309 24.48 -12.54 -5.19
CA LEU A 309 25.08 -11.26 -5.54
C LEU A 309 24.39 -10.11 -4.79
N GLY A 310 23.06 -10.15 -4.77
CA GLY A 310 22.25 -9.12 -4.13
C GLY A 310 22.42 -9.08 -2.63
N LEU A 311 22.36 -10.26 -1.98
CA LEU A 311 22.56 -10.37 -0.54
C LEU A 311 23.99 -9.97 -0.13
N SER A 312 25.00 -10.38 -0.91
CA SER A 312 26.40 -10.00 -0.68
C SER A 312 26.60 -8.49 -0.70
N SER A 313 26.09 -7.82 -1.73
CA SER A 313 26.18 -6.36 -1.85
C SER A 313 25.39 -5.67 -0.73
N ALA A 314 24.16 -6.14 -0.43
CA ALA A 314 23.34 -5.58 0.65
C ALA A 314 24.02 -5.67 2.02
N LEU A 315 24.62 -6.82 2.36
CA LEU A 315 25.37 -7.00 3.60
C LEU A 315 26.60 -6.11 3.64
N LYS A 316 27.41 -6.05 2.58
CA LYS A 316 28.61 -5.20 2.54
C LYS A 316 28.27 -3.71 2.71
N ARG A 317 27.17 -3.23 2.10
CA ARG A 317 26.67 -1.86 2.26
C ARG A 317 26.25 -1.56 3.70
N LEU A 318 25.52 -2.48 4.33
CA LEU A 318 25.16 -2.36 5.74
C LEU A 318 26.38 -2.42 6.67
N GLY A 319 27.37 -3.27 6.37
CA GLY A 319 28.63 -3.30 7.11
C GLY A 319 29.39 -1.98 7.02
N LYS A 320 29.56 -1.43 5.82
CA LYS A 320 30.21 -0.14 5.58
C LYS A 320 29.54 1.01 6.35
N ARG A 321 28.21 0.99 6.50
CA ARG A 321 27.44 1.98 7.28
C ARG A 321 27.82 2.08 8.75
N ILE A 322 28.37 1.01 9.31
CA ILE A 322 28.81 0.93 10.70
C ILE A 322 30.31 0.66 10.84
N ASP A 323 31.08 0.94 9.78
CA ASP A 323 32.53 0.71 9.74
C ASP A 323 32.93 -0.75 10.05
N LEU A 324 32.07 -1.70 9.64
CA LEU A 324 32.30 -3.14 9.78
C LEU A 324 32.80 -3.71 8.46
N ASP A 325 34.06 -4.16 8.46
CA ASP A 325 34.66 -4.81 7.29
C ASP A 325 34.26 -6.29 7.17
N LEU A 326 33.13 -6.54 6.52
CA LEU A 326 32.70 -7.88 6.16
C LEU A 326 33.56 -8.42 5.01
N GLN A 327 34.23 -9.57 5.20
CA GLN A 327 35.04 -10.23 4.18
C GLN A 327 34.16 -10.93 3.13
N ILE A 328 33.36 -10.14 2.40
CA ILE A 328 32.46 -10.57 1.33
C ILE A 328 33.00 -10.03 0.01
N GLU A 329 33.14 -10.91 -0.97
CA GLU A 329 33.44 -10.53 -2.35
C GLU A 329 32.18 -9.97 -3.01
N ILE A 330 32.29 -8.79 -3.62
CA ILE A 330 31.21 -8.20 -4.40
C ILE A 330 31.51 -8.45 -5.88
N ASP A 331 30.51 -8.92 -6.62
CA ASP A 331 30.58 -9.04 -8.06
C ASP A 331 30.66 -7.64 -8.72
N PRO A 332 31.73 -7.34 -9.49
CA PRO A 332 31.92 -6.02 -10.08
C PRO A 332 30.81 -5.61 -11.06
N LEU A 333 30.20 -6.57 -11.75
CA LEU A 333 29.11 -6.29 -12.68
C LEU A 333 27.84 -5.92 -11.92
N PHE A 334 27.52 -6.62 -10.83
CA PHE A 334 26.41 -6.26 -9.96
C PHE A 334 26.59 -4.86 -9.36
N GLU A 335 27.80 -4.52 -8.90
CA GLU A 335 28.08 -3.20 -8.34
C GLU A 335 28.08 -2.08 -9.41
N LEU A 336 28.45 -2.39 -10.66
CA LEU A 336 28.31 -1.44 -11.78
C LEU A 336 26.84 -1.12 -12.09
N LEU A 337 25.98 -2.14 -12.11
CA LEU A 337 24.57 -1.95 -12.46
C LEU A 337 23.74 -1.43 -11.30
N PHE A 338 24.08 -1.75 -10.06
CA PHE A 338 23.28 -1.32 -8.91
C PHE A 338 24.08 -0.60 -7.83
N PRO A 339 24.93 0.40 -8.15
CA PRO A 339 25.91 0.96 -7.21
C PRO A 339 25.28 1.59 -5.98
N GLU A 340 25.98 1.55 -4.83
CA GLU A 340 25.59 2.40 -3.69
C GLU A 340 25.93 3.86 -4.01
N ARG A 341 24.92 4.72 -4.21
CA ARG A 341 25.09 6.16 -4.43
C ARG A 341 25.07 6.88 -3.08
N ARG A 342 26.25 7.18 -2.54
CA ARG A 342 26.41 7.93 -1.28
C ARG A 342 27.56 8.91 -1.38
N GLY A 343 27.35 10.09 -0.82
CA GLY A 343 28.37 11.13 -0.75
C GLY A 343 27.77 12.51 -0.98
N SER A 344 28.66 13.48 -1.15
CA SER A 344 28.31 14.80 -1.66
C SER A 344 27.77 14.72 -3.10
N ILE A 345 27.08 15.77 -3.54
CA ILE A 345 26.55 15.86 -4.91
C ILE A 345 27.66 15.65 -5.95
N ASP A 346 28.85 16.23 -5.71
CA ASP A 346 30.00 16.12 -6.63
C ASP A 346 30.55 14.69 -6.70
N GLU A 347 30.62 13.98 -5.57
CA GLU A 347 31.04 12.57 -5.51
C GLU A 347 30.04 11.67 -6.25
N VAL A 348 28.74 11.90 -6.05
CA VAL A 348 27.68 11.16 -6.74
C VAL A 348 27.71 11.42 -8.25
N GLN A 349 27.94 12.67 -8.68
CA GLN A 349 28.08 13.01 -10.09
C GLN A 349 29.32 12.37 -10.73
N ALA A 350 30.47 12.41 -10.05
CA ALA A 350 31.69 11.77 -10.53
C ALA A 350 31.54 10.24 -10.64
N GLN A 351 30.89 9.61 -9.65
CA GLN A 351 30.58 8.18 -9.67
C GLN A 351 29.61 7.84 -10.80
N SER A 352 28.59 8.68 -11.04
CA SER A 352 27.64 8.48 -12.14
C SER A 352 28.35 8.53 -13.49
N ALA A 353 29.19 9.54 -13.75
CA ALA A 353 29.93 9.65 -15.01
C ALA A 353 30.88 8.46 -15.26
N ALA A 354 31.52 7.93 -14.20
CA ALA A 354 32.35 6.72 -14.31
C ALA A 354 31.51 5.47 -14.57
N THR A 355 30.31 5.41 -13.99
CA THR A 355 29.37 4.30 -14.17
C THR A 355 28.81 4.29 -15.60
N ASP A 356 28.44 5.46 -16.13
CA ASP A 356 27.93 5.60 -17.50
C ASP A 356 28.96 5.09 -18.53
N LEU A 357 30.23 5.48 -18.39
CA LEU A 357 31.31 4.96 -19.24
C LEU A 357 31.47 3.44 -19.12
N GLY A 358 31.41 2.89 -17.90
CA GLY A 358 31.48 1.44 -17.69
C GLY A 358 30.30 0.69 -18.29
N ILE A 359 29.10 1.28 -18.26
CA ILE A 359 27.89 0.74 -18.88
C ILE A 359 28.01 0.74 -20.40
N GLU A 360 28.50 1.83 -21.00
CA GLU A 360 28.76 1.94 -22.44
C GLU A 360 29.75 0.86 -22.90
N GLU A 361 30.91 0.75 -22.24
CA GLU A 361 31.92 -0.26 -22.56
C GLU A 361 31.37 -1.69 -22.41
N LEU A 362 30.57 -1.95 -21.37
CA LEU A 362 29.94 -3.25 -21.16
C LEU A 362 28.95 -3.60 -22.28
N ALA A 363 28.11 -2.63 -22.67
CA ALA A 363 27.14 -2.81 -23.75
C ALA A 363 27.81 -3.13 -25.08
N GLU A 364 28.88 -2.41 -25.45
CA GLU A 364 29.65 -2.65 -26.67
C GLU A 364 30.29 -4.05 -26.65
N ASN A 365 30.94 -4.41 -25.54
CA ASN A 365 31.53 -5.74 -25.37
C ASN A 365 30.48 -6.86 -25.52
N TRP A 366 29.31 -6.71 -24.88
CA TRP A 366 28.23 -7.70 -24.98
C TRP A 366 27.61 -7.76 -26.38
N ALA A 367 27.45 -6.62 -27.05
CA ALA A 367 27.01 -6.58 -28.44
C ALA A 367 27.98 -7.35 -29.36
N ASP A 368 29.29 -7.18 -29.15
CA ASP A 368 30.35 -7.81 -29.95
C ASP A 368 30.50 -9.31 -29.72
N THR A 369 30.29 -9.79 -28.49
CA THR A 369 30.32 -11.25 -28.20
C THR A 369 29.27 -12.03 -28.99
N GLY A 370 28.14 -11.39 -29.32
CA GLY A 370 27.08 -12.00 -30.10
C GLY A 370 26.32 -13.12 -29.38
N ASP A 371 26.29 -13.13 -28.04
CA ASP A 371 25.50 -14.08 -27.22
C ASP A 371 24.31 -13.42 -26.49
N PRO A 372 23.20 -13.15 -27.18
CA PRO A 372 22.01 -12.57 -26.56
C PRO A 372 21.41 -13.42 -25.42
N ARG A 373 21.51 -14.75 -25.51
CA ARG A 373 20.87 -15.65 -24.54
C ARG A 373 21.63 -15.70 -23.24
N GLY A 374 22.96 -15.79 -23.29
CA GLY A 374 23.80 -15.74 -22.10
C GLY A 374 23.62 -14.42 -21.36
N VAL A 375 23.64 -13.30 -22.09
CA VAL A 375 23.45 -11.96 -21.51
C VAL A 375 22.05 -11.78 -20.92
N ALA A 376 20.98 -12.16 -21.65
CA ALA A 376 19.63 -12.06 -21.13
C ALA A 376 19.44 -12.86 -19.83
N HIS A 377 20.00 -14.08 -19.78
CA HIS A 377 19.95 -14.90 -18.58
C HIS A 377 20.72 -14.28 -17.41
N GLN A 378 21.90 -13.71 -17.68
CA GLN A 378 22.70 -13.02 -16.67
C GLN A 378 21.97 -11.79 -16.11
N LEU A 379 21.39 -10.95 -16.98
CA LEU A 379 20.60 -9.79 -16.56
C LEU A 379 19.35 -10.20 -15.77
N ALA A 380 18.66 -11.27 -16.16
CA ALA A 380 17.52 -11.79 -15.38
C ALA A 380 17.92 -12.24 -13.96
N ILE A 381 19.11 -12.84 -13.81
CA ILE A 381 19.65 -13.18 -12.48
C ILE A 381 19.94 -11.89 -11.69
N LEU A 382 20.65 -10.94 -12.29
CA LEU A 382 21.02 -9.67 -11.67
C LEU A 382 19.79 -8.87 -11.21
N GLU A 383 18.76 -8.82 -12.05
CA GLU A 383 17.50 -8.15 -11.74
C GLU A 383 16.73 -8.84 -10.61
N ARG A 384 16.68 -10.18 -10.59
CA ARG A 384 16.08 -10.88 -9.44
C ARG A 384 16.85 -10.62 -8.15
N GLU A 385 18.17 -10.55 -8.22
CA GLU A 385 19.04 -10.28 -7.07
C GLU A 385 19.00 -8.81 -6.63
N SER A 386 18.62 -7.86 -7.49
CA SER A 386 18.46 -6.44 -7.13
C SER A 386 17.41 -6.24 -6.02
N SER A 387 16.44 -7.16 -5.91
CA SER A 387 15.44 -7.18 -4.83
C SER A 387 16.01 -7.23 -3.41
N TYR A 388 17.28 -7.64 -3.22
CA TYR A 388 17.94 -7.61 -1.92
C TYR A 388 18.41 -6.22 -1.49
N ILE A 389 18.66 -5.29 -2.41
CA ILE A 389 19.27 -3.99 -2.07
C ILE A 389 18.26 -2.85 -1.84
N GLU A 390 16.95 -3.10 -2.01
CA GLU A 390 15.87 -2.08 -2.05
C GLU A 390 16.10 -1.03 -3.14
N HIS A 391 15.05 -0.76 -3.92
CA HIS A 391 15.09 0.24 -4.99
C HIS A 391 15.24 1.63 -4.38
N ASP A 392 16.47 2.12 -4.25
CA ASP A 392 16.68 3.52 -4.60
C ASP A 392 16.24 3.61 -6.06
N HIS A 393 15.21 4.41 -6.36
CA HIS A 393 14.56 4.54 -7.68
C HIS A 393 15.52 4.77 -8.87
N LEU A 394 16.81 4.99 -8.60
CA LEU A 394 17.89 5.22 -9.56
C LEU A 394 18.66 3.94 -9.95
N ALA A 395 18.53 2.84 -9.21
CA ALA A 395 19.20 1.58 -9.55
C ALA A 395 18.58 0.92 -10.80
N ASP A 396 17.29 1.20 -11.04
CA ASP A 396 16.56 0.78 -12.24
C ASP A 396 17.08 1.49 -13.51
N ASP A 397 17.68 2.68 -13.35
CA ASP A 397 18.17 3.48 -14.48
C ASP A 397 19.40 2.84 -15.15
N ASN A 398 20.36 2.31 -14.39
CA ASN A 398 21.61 1.79 -14.95
C ASN A 398 21.40 0.52 -15.80
N MET A 399 20.55 -0.41 -15.37
CA MET A 399 20.24 -1.60 -16.17
C MET A 399 19.47 -1.23 -17.44
N ARG A 400 18.57 -0.23 -17.34
CA ARG A 400 17.87 0.33 -18.49
C ARG A 400 18.85 1.00 -19.45
N ASP A 401 19.78 1.82 -18.95
CA ASP A 401 20.79 2.52 -19.74
C ASP A 401 21.71 1.51 -20.45
N LEU A 402 22.14 0.46 -19.75
CA LEU A 402 22.87 -0.66 -20.38
C LEU A 402 22.09 -1.23 -21.56
N CYS A 403 20.80 -1.48 -21.39
CA CYS A 403 19.97 -2.03 -22.45
C CYS A 403 19.71 -1.03 -23.59
N ILE A 404 19.69 0.29 -23.31
CA ILE A 404 19.65 1.35 -24.33
C ILE A 404 20.92 1.29 -25.19
N HIS A 405 22.09 1.29 -24.56
CA HIS A 405 23.38 1.21 -25.25
C HIS A 405 23.52 -0.11 -26.03
N LEU A 406 23.12 -1.23 -25.41
CA LEU A 406 23.16 -2.56 -26.02
C LEU A 406 22.23 -2.66 -27.24
N ALA A 407 21.01 -2.15 -27.15
CA ALA A 407 20.09 -2.07 -28.29
C ALA A 407 20.65 -1.15 -29.39
N GLY A 408 21.30 -0.04 -29.02
CA GLY A 408 21.99 0.87 -29.93
C GLY A 408 23.11 0.20 -30.72
N ALA A 409 24.00 -0.52 -30.03
CA ALA A 409 25.18 -1.20 -30.59
C ALA A 409 24.83 -2.51 -31.31
N SER A 410 23.71 -3.15 -30.97
CA SER A 410 23.33 -4.44 -31.54
C SER A 410 23.13 -4.43 -33.05
N VAL A 411 23.85 -5.32 -33.73
CA VAL A 411 23.68 -5.57 -35.17
C VAL A 411 22.45 -6.42 -35.45
N ALA A 412 21.84 -7.11 -34.49
CA ALA A 412 20.69 -8.00 -34.69
C ALA A 412 19.70 -7.92 -33.51
N PRO A 413 19.03 -6.78 -33.31
CA PRO A 413 18.16 -6.54 -32.14
C PRO A 413 17.01 -7.55 -32.02
N GLU A 414 16.63 -8.20 -33.10
CA GLU A 414 15.62 -9.26 -33.13
C GLU A 414 16.01 -10.45 -32.23
N LYS A 415 17.28 -10.87 -32.28
CA LYS A 415 17.78 -11.98 -31.46
C LYS A 415 17.82 -11.62 -29.97
N TRP A 416 18.04 -10.35 -29.68
CA TRP A 416 18.04 -9.82 -28.32
C TRP A 416 16.62 -9.76 -27.76
N LEU A 417 15.66 -9.24 -28.54
CA LEU A 417 14.25 -9.26 -28.19
C LEU A 417 13.77 -10.69 -27.87
N GLU A 418 14.06 -11.66 -28.74
CA GLU A 418 13.70 -13.06 -28.51
C GLU A 418 14.35 -13.65 -27.25
N ALA A 419 15.63 -13.35 -26.99
CA ALA A 419 16.32 -13.83 -25.82
C ALA A 419 15.74 -13.26 -24.51
N PHE A 420 15.41 -11.97 -24.50
CA PHE A 420 14.83 -11.28 -23.34
C PHE A 420 13.41 -11.78 -23.05
N LEU A 421 12.61 -11.99 -24.09
CA LEU A 421 11.29 -12.62 -23.98
C LEU A 421 11.37 -14.06 -23.46
N THR A 422 12.41 -14.82 -23.83
CA THR A 422 12.58 -16.21 -23.38
C THR A 422 12.81 -16.32 -21.87
N VAL A 423 13.40 -15.31 -21.25
CA VAL A 423 13.66 -15.27 -19.80
C VAL A 423 12.70 -14.36 -19.04
N ASP A 424 11.62 -13.91 -19.68
CA ASP A 424 10.58 -13.04 -19.10
C ASP A 424 11.15 -11.74 -18.50
N MET A 425 12.06 -11.08 -19.22
CA MET A 425 12.57 -9.78 -18.79
C MET A 425 11.45 -8.73 -18.72
N PRO A 426 11.54 -7.76 -17.78
CA PRO A 426 10.62 -6.63 -17.71
C PRO A 426 10.38 -5.95 -19.06
N GLY A 427 9.13 -5.58 -19.30
CA GLY A 427 8.69 -5.02 -20.59
C GLY A 427 9.42 -3.73 -20.96
N ASP A 428 9.74 -2.89 -19.98
CA ASP A 428 10.42 -1.60 -20.11
C ASP A 428 11.92 -1.68 -20.45
N ILE A 429 12.49 -2.89 -20.38
CA ILE A 429 13.85 -3.21 -20.84
C ILE A 429 13.77 -3.89 -22.21
N THR A 430 12.87 -4.86 -22.33
CA THR A 430 12.68 -5.64 -23.55
C THR A 430 12.22 -4.75 -24.72
N ASP A 431 11.45 -3.72 -24.42
CA ASP A 431 10.88 -2.81 -25.40
C ASP A 431 11.91 -1.91 -26.10
N LEU A 432 13.09 -1.71 -25.52
CA LEU A 432 14.20 -0.97 -26.09
C LEU A 432 14.70 -1.64 -27.38
N PHE A 433 14.68 -2.98 -27.42
CA PHE A 433 15.01 -3.75 -28.61
C PHE A 433 13.90 -3.68 -29.65
N LEU A 434 12.63 -3.67 -29.23
CA LEU A 434 11.50 -3.46 -30.14
C LEU A 434 11.56 -2.08 -30.80
N LEU A 435 11.83 -1.03 -30.02
CA LEU A 435 12.06 0.34 -30.52
C LEU A 435 13.20 0.35 -31.55
N ARG A 436 14.31 -0.34 -31.28
CA ARG A 436 15.43 -0.46 -32.23
C ARG A 436 15.04 -1.16 -33.52
N ILE A 437 14.27 -2.25 -33.45
CA ILE A 437 13.76 -3.00 -34.61
C ILE A 437 12.91 -2.09 -35.50
N VAL A 438 11.96 -1.35 -34.90
CA VAL A 438 11.10 -0.39 -35.62
C VAL A 438 11.96 0.71 -36.27
N LYS A 439 12.96 1.24 -35.55
CA LYS A 439 13.86 2.27 -36.09
C LYS A 439 14.71 1.80 -37.27
N LEU A 440 15.14 0.54 -37.29
CA LEU A 440 15.97 -0.01 -38.36
C LEU A 440 15.16 -0.48 -39.59
N ARG A 441 13.86 -0.75 -39.46
CA ARG A 441 12.94 -1.18 -40.54
C ARG A 441 13.48 -2.31 -41.43
N ARG A 442 14.19 -3.28 -40.85
CA ARG A 442 14.72 -4.42 -41.61
C ARG A 442 13.60 -5.34 -42.09
N PRO A 443 13.78 -6.12 -43.18
CA PRO A 443 12.76 -7.05 -43.64
C PRO A 443 12.24 -7.95 -42.53
N GLY A 444 10.92 -7.94 -42.28
CA GLY A 444 10.27 -8.72 -41.22
C GLY A 444 9.98 -7.98 -39.91
N TRP A 445 10.39 -6.70 -39.76
CA TRP A 445 10.16 -5.93 -38.53
C TRP A 445 8.67 -5.85 -38.13
N GLU A 446 7.75 -5.76 -39.11
CA GLU A 446 6.30 -5.73 -38.88
C GLU A 446 5.78 -6.98 -38.16
N THR A 447 6.43 -8.14 -38.39
CA THR A 447 6.08 -9.39 -37.71
C THR A 447 6.42 -9.33 -36.23
N TYR A 448 7.55 -8.72 -35.85
CA TYR A 448 7.91 -8.55 -34.44
C TYR A 448 6.96 -7.60 -33.72
N VAL A 449 6.55 -6.50 -34.36
CA VAL A 449 5.54 -5.59 -33.78
C VAL A 449 4.18 -6.29 -33.66
N SER A 450 3.77 -7.05 -34.69
CA SER A 450 2.54 -7.85 -34.64
C SER A 450 2.53 -8.85 -33.50
N ASN A 451 3.65 -9.55 -33.28
CA ASN A 451 3.81 -10.48 -32.16
C ASN A 451 3.84 -9.75 -30.82
N ALA A 452 4.43 -8.55 -30.74
CA ALA A 452 4.50 -7.75 -29.53
C ALA A 452 3.11 -7.31 -29.03
N PHE A 453 2.13 -7.12 -29.92
CA PHE A 453 0.74 -6.89 -29.52
C PHE A 453 0.09 -8.10 -28.83
N GLU A 454 0.57 -9.32 -29.07
CA GLU A 454 0.06 -10.53 -28.41
C GLU A 454 0.69 -10.76 -27.03
N ILE A 455 1.77 -10.03 -26.71
CA ILE A 455 2.52 -10.17 -25.46
C ILE A 455 2.10 -9.05 -24.52
N PRO A 456 1.43 -9.32 -23.38
CA PRO A 456 0.90 -8.27 -22.50
C PRO A 456 1.93 -7.22 -22.07
N SER A 457 3.16 -7.64 -21.76
CA SER A 457 4.25 -6.75 -21.35
C SER A 457 4.76 -5.81 -22.45
N LEU A 458 4.59 -6.18 -23.73
CA LEU A 458 5.04 -5.38 -24.87
C LEU A 458 3.91 -4.67 -25.62
N CYS A 459 2.66 -5.12 -25.49
CA CYS A 459 1.51 -4.56 -26.21
C CYS A 459 1.39 -3.05 -26.00
N LYS A 460 1.61 -2.58 -24.77
CA LYS A 460 1.61 -1.14 -24.44
C LYS A 460 2.66 -0.37 -25.24
N GLN A 461 3.89 -0.88 -25.34
CA GLN A 461 4.93 -0.18 -26.10
C GLN A 461 4.71 -0.31 -27.60
N ALA A 462 4.36 -1.48 -28.11
CA ALA A 462 4.06 -1.68 -29.53
C ALA A 462 2.97 -0.69 -30.00
N SER A 463 1.92 -0.52 -29.20
CA SER A 463 0.86 0.45 -29.46
C SER A 463 1.39 1.88 -29.48
N ALA A 464 2.16 2.29 -28.45
CA ALA A 464 2.71 3.64 -28.36
C ALA A 464 3.64 3.97 -29.55
N LEU A 465 4.51 3.03 -29.95
CA LEU A 465 5.40 3.18 -31.10
C LEU A 465 4.63 3.37 -32.40
N MET A 466 3.57 2.59 -32.63
CA MET A 466 2.76 2.71 -33.85
C MET A 466 1.94 4.01 -33.87
N LEU A 467 1.53 4.52 -32.71
CA LEU A 467 0.86 5.83 -32.63
C LEU A 467 1.85 7.00 -32.87
N GLN A 468 3.12 6.85 -32.51
CA GLN A 468 4.18 7.84 -32.72
C GLN A 468 4.73 7.85 -34.15
N ASP A 469 4.69 6.71 -34.85
CA ASP A 469 5.34 6.54 -36.14
C ASP A 469 4.51 7.12 -37.30
N ALA A 470 5.04 8.16 -37.95
CA ALA A 470 4.43 8.80 -39.13
C ALA A 470 4.33 7.87 -40.34
N GLU A 471 5.17 6.84 -40.40
CA GLU A 471 5.21 5.87 -41.48
C GLU A 471 4.77 4.48 -41.00
N ALA A 472 3.93 4.43 -39.95
CA ALA A 472 3.37 3.18 -39.45
C ALA A 472 2.54 2.48 -40.54
N PRO A 473 2.74 1.17 -40.78
CA PRO A 473 1.89 0.39 -41.66
C PRO A 473 0.42 0.48 -41.21
N PRO A 474 -0.54 0.71 -42.13
CA PRO A 474 -1.94 0.97 -41.76
C PRO A 474 -2.56 -0.10 -40.86
N HIS A 475 -2.21 -1.37 -41.07
CA HIS A 475 -2.72 -2.48 -40.28
C HIS A 475 -2.18 -2.51 -38.83
N LEU A 476 -0.94 -2.04 -38.59
CA LEU A 476 -0.36 -1.94 -37.25
C LEU A 476 -0.89 -0.70 -36.52
N LEU A 477 -1.08 0.42 -37.22
CA LEU A 477 -1.71 1.61 -36.67
C LEU A 477 -3.16 1.35 -36.28
N GLU A 478 -3.93 0.69 -37.15
CA GLU A 478 -5.31 0.27 -36.85
C GLU A 478 -5.35 -0.61 -35.61
N ARG A 479 -4.41 -1.56 -35.50
CA ARG A 479 -4.28 -2.41 -34.33
C ARG A 479 -3.97 -1.62 -33.04
N ALA A 480 -3.04 -0.67 -33.09
CA ALA A 480 -2.74 0.19 -31.94
C ALA A 480 -3.95 1.03 -31.50
N LEU A 481 -4.73 1.53 -32.46
CA LEU A 481 -5.97 2.27 -32.18
C LEU A 481 -7.06 1.38 -31.56
N LEU A 482 -7.10 0.09 -31.92
CA LEU A 482 -8.02 -0.89 -31.32
C LEU A 482 -7.62 -1.26 -29.88
N GLU A 483 -6.34 -1.23 -29.54
CA GLU A 483 -5.85 -1.53 -28.18
C GLU A 483 -5.91 -0.32 -27.24
N ALA A 484 -5.85 0.91 -27.76
CA ALA A 484 -5.86 2.13 -26.93
C ALA A 484 -7.02 2.20 -25.91
N PRO A 485 -8.27 1.79 -26.23
CA PRO A 485 -9.37 1.73 -25.25
C PRO A 485 -9.12 0.77 -24.07
N ARG A 486 -8.34 -0.28 -24.28
CA ARG A 486 -8.05 -1.28 -23.24
C ARG A 486 -6.87 -0.89 -22.36
N ILE A 487 -5.99 -0.03 -22.87
CA ILE A 487 -4.78 0.44 -22.19
C ILE A 487 -4.65 1.94 -22.42
N PRO A 488 -5.49 2.77 -21.76
CA PRO A 488 -5.53 4.21 -22.04
C PRO A 488 -4.17 4.91 -21.84
N GLU A 489 -3.31 4.39 -20.97
CA GLU A 489 -1.97 4.92 -20.71
C GLU A 489 -1.01 4.76 -21.92
N VAL A 490 -1.37 3.95 -22.93
CA VAL A 490 -0.69 3.93 -24.23
C VAL A 490 -0.74 5.30 -24.88
N VAL A 491 -1.87 6.00 -24.75
CA VAL A 491 -2.08 7.29 -25.38
C VAL A 491 -1.14 8.33 -24.76
N GLU A 492 -1.05 8.40 -23.43
CA GLU A 492 -0.11 9.28 -22.75
C GLU A 492 1.35 8.98 -23.18
N ARG A 493 1.72 7.70 -23.21
CA ARG A 493 3.06 7.27 -23.61
C ARG A 493 3.38 7.61 -25.07
N ALA A 494 2.37 7.67 -25.94
CA ALA A 494 2.55 8.11 -27.31
C ALA A 494 3.04 9.57 -27.40
N TRP A 495 2.82 10.42 -26.41
CA TRP A 495 3.39 11.78 -26.33
C TRP A 495 4.80 11.76 -25.70
N GLY A 496 5.68 10.93 -26.25
CA GLY A 496 7.07 10.77 -25.83
C GLY A 496 8.00 11.88 -26.36
N PRO A 497 9.29 11.56 -26.60
CA PRO A 497 10.24 12.49 -27.22
C PRO A 497 9.78 12.95 -28.62
N ASP A 498 9.14 12.05 -29.37
CA ASP A 498 8.58 12.31 -30.68
C ASP A 498 7.06 12.46 -30.58
N LEU A 499 6.52 13.53 -31.17
CA LEU A 499 5.08 13.78 -31.20
C LEU A 499 4.38 12.81 -32.15
N PRO A 500 3.18 12.31 -31.77
CA PRO A 500 2.34 11.60 -32.70
C PRO A 500 2.01 12.45 -33.94
N PRO A 501 1.92 11.82 -35.13
CA PRO A 501 1.50 12.48 -36.35
C PRO A 501 0.13 13.12 -36.18
N LEU A 502 -0.10 14.29 -36.80
CA LEU A 502 -1.37 15.02 -36.69
C LEU A 502 -2.58 14.14 -37.08
N SER A 503 -2.42 13.23 -38.04
CA SER A 503 -3.45 12.25 -38.40
C SER A 503 -3.81 11.33 -37.24
N THR A 504 -2.83 10.79 -36.53
CA THR A 504 -3.03 9.92 -35.37
C THR A 504 -3.70 10.68 -34.22
N VAL A 505 -3.23 11.89 -33.93
CA VAL A 505 -3.79 12.76 -32.87
C VAL A 505 -5.27 13.04 -33.14
N ARG A 506 -5.62 13.43 -34.38
CA ARG A 506 -7.02 13.68 -34.76
C ARG A 506 -7.88 12.43 -34.62
N THR A 507 -7.35 11.26 -34.97
CA THR A 507 -8.06 9.99 -34.80
C THR A 507 -8.33 9.69 -33.32
N LEU A 508 -7.32 9.86 -32.46
CA LEU A 508 -7.44 9.64 -31.01
C LEU A 508 -8.43 10.63 -30.37
N LEU A 509 -8.34 11.93 -30.69
CA LEU A 509 -9.30 12.94 -30.22
C LEU A 509 -10.72 12.63 -30.69
N LYS A 510 -10.89 12.06 -31.88
CA LYS A 510 -12.20 11.66 -32.43
C LYS A 510 -12.65 10.27 -32.00
N SER A 511 -11.91 9.60 -31.12
CA SER A 511 -12.28 8.28 -30.63
C SER A 511 -13.70 8.29 -30.04
N SER A 512 -14.43 7.21 -30.30
CA SER A 512 -15.72 6.95 -29.65
C SER A 512 -15.54 6.55 -28.19
N ASP A 513 -14.35 6.04 -27.83
CA ASP A 513 -13.96 5.83 -26.44
C ASP A 513 -13.56 7.17 -25.81
N ARG A 514 -14.32 7.58 -24.79
CA ARG A 514 -14.17 8.88 -24.14
C ARG A 514 -12.87 8.98 -23.34
N GLN A 515 -12.42 7.90 -22.69
CA GLN A 515 -11.18 7.91 -21.93
C GLN A 515 -10.00 8.09 -22.88
N VAL A 516 -9.94 7.34 -23.98
CA VAL A 516 -8.89 7.49 -25.02
C VAL A 516 -8.84 8.92 -25.55
N ALA A 517 -9.99 9.49 -25.89
CA ALA A 517 -10.06 10.86 -26.39
C ALA A 517 -9.55 11.86 -25.34
N LEU A 518 -9.92 11.69 -24.07
CA LEU A 518 -9.49 12.57 -22.98
C LEU A 518 -8.00 12.43 -22.67
N PHE A 519 -7.46 11.20 -22.63
CA PHE A 519 -6.02 10.99 -22.50
C PHE A 519 -5.26 11.68 -23.63
N ALA A 520 -5.73 11.60 -24.88
CA ALA A 520 -5.09 12.30 -26.00
C ALA A 520 -5.14 13.83 -25.84
N ALA A 521 -6.27 14.35 -25.36
CA ALA A 521 -6.42 15.77 -25.09
C ALA A 521 -5.52 16.25 -23.93
N CYS A 522 -5.46 15.52 -22.82
CA CYS A 522 -4.58 15.85 -21.70
C CYS A 522 -3.10 15.69 -22.07
N ALA A 523 -2.74 14.64 -22.81
CA ALA A 523 -1.38 14.43 -23.30
C ALA A 523 -0.91 15.57 -24.21
N GLU A 524 -1.75 16.01 -25.16
CA GLU A 524 -1.45 17.15 -26.03
C GLU A 524 -1.20 18.44 -25.24
N TRP A 525 -1.95 18.67 -24.17
CA TRP A 525 -1.81 19.85 -23.30
C TRP A 525 -0.59 19.79 -22.37
N THR A 526 -0.28 18.61 -21.85
CA THR A 526 0.79 18.40 -20.85
C THR A 526 2.17 18.16 -21.48
N TRP A 527 2.22 17.93 -22.79
CA TRP A 527 3.46 17.82 -23.55
C TRP A 527 4.21 19.16 -23.66
N LYS A 528 5.51 19.14 -23.96
CA LYS A 528 6.39 20.32 -23.89
C LYS A 528 6.33 21.16 -25.18
N PRO A 529 5.97 22.47 -25.15
CA PRO A 529 5.76 23.29 -23.96
C PRO A 529 4.39 23.07 -23.31
N LYS A 530 4.40 22.84 -21.99
CA LYS A 530 3.18 22.59 -21.21
C LYS A 530 2.19 23.75 -21.36
N GLY A 531 0.92 23.43 -21.52
CA GLY A 531 -0.16 24.40 -21.64
C GLY A 531 -0.34 24.96 -23.05
N MET A 532 0.18 24.27 -24.07
CA MET A 532 -0.01 24.62 -25.47
C MET A 532 -0.56 23.41 -26.22
N VAL A 533 -1.48 23.65 -27.15
CA VAL A 533 -2.06 22.64 -28.04
C VAL A 533 -1.76 23.07 -29.46
N ARG A 534 -1.37 22.14 -30.33
CA ARG A 534 -1.09 22.45 -31.74
C ARG A 534 -2.33 23.02 -32.43
N GLU A 535 -2.16 24.12 -33.18
CA GLU A 535 -3.28 24.84 -33.81
C GLU A 535 -4.10 23.93 -34.75
N GLU A 536 -3.44 22.98 -35.40
CA GLU A 536 -4.05 22.07 -36.37
C GLU A 536 -5.03 21.06 -35.75
N VAL A 537 -5.00 20.88 -34.44
CA VAL A 537 -5.90 19.98 -33.69
C VAL A 537 -6.73 20.71 -32.63
N TRP A 538 -6.62 22.04 -32.54
CA TRP A 538 -7.29 22.83 -31.51
C TRP A 538 -8.80 22.60 -31.45
N ASP A 539 -9.48 22.59 -32.59
CA ASP A 539 -10.93 22.41 -32.65
C ASP A 539 -11.35 21.00 -32.18
N ASP A 540 -10.61 19.97 -32.61
CA ASP A 540 -10.83 18.57 -32.22
C ASP A 540 -10.53 18.38 -30.71
N TRP A 541 -9.48 19.03 -30.21
CA TRP A 541 -9.09 19.04 -28.81
C TRP A 541 -10.16 19.71 -27.93
N ARG A 542 -10.57 20.93 -28.29
CA ARG A 542 -11.61 21.69 -27.58
C ARG A 542 -12.92 20.90 -27.54
N SER A 543 -13.33 20.34 -28.68
CA SER A 543 -14.54 19.51 -28.75
C SER A 543 -14.46 18.32 -27.79
N THR A 544 -13.29 17.69 -27.68
CA THR A 544 -13.04 16.55 -26.78
C THR A 544 -13.18 16.93 -25.31
N ILE A 545 -12.55 18.04 -24.89
CA ILE A 545 -12.70 18.53 -23.52
C ILE A 545 -14.18 18.80 -23.22
N LEU A 546 -14.90 19.48 -24.12
CA LEU A 546 -16.31 19.80 -23.91
C LEU A 546 -17.21 18.54 -23.83
N ARG A 547 -16.95 17.50 -24.62
CA ARG A 547 -17.69 16.22 -24.55
C ARG A 547 -17.53 15.51 -23.21
N SER A 548 -16.45 15.75 -22.46
CA SER A 548 -16.27 15.14 -21.12
C SER A 548 -17.32 15.60 -20.10
N ALA A 549 -18.01 16.73 -20.34
CA ALA A 549 -19.11 17.20 -19.49
C ALA A 549 -20.31 16.22 -19.46
N GLU A 550 -20.39 15.32 -20.44
CA GLU A 550 -21.43 14.28 -20.53
C GLU A 550 -21.13 13.04 -19.66
N ILE A 551 -19.97 12.98 -19.01
CA ILE A 551 -19.60 11.85 -18.14
C ILE A 551 -20.29 12.06 -16.79
N LEU A 552 -21.21 11.16 -16.44
CA LEU A 552 -22.14 11.35 -15.31
C LEU A 552 -21.46 11.11 -13.96
N ASP A 553 -20.50 10.19 -13.89
CA ASP A 553 -19.78 9.85 -12.67
C ASP A 553 -18.29 10.20 -12.80
N GLU A 554 -17.81 11.13 -11.96
CA GLU A 554 -16.38 11.49 -11.91
C GLU A 554 -15.52 10.30 -11.44
N GLY A 555 -16.10 9.32 -10.73
CA GLY A 555 -15.43 8.08 -10.33
C GLY A 555 -15.15 7.12 -11.49
N GLU A 556 -15.70 7.36 -12.68
CA GLU A 556 -15.36 6.62 -13.91
C GLU A 556 -14.13 7.18 -14.62
N LEU A 557 -13.63 8.35 -14.19
CA LEU A 557 -12.41 8.95 -14.74
C LEU A 557 -11.19 8.53 -13.94
N ASP A 558 -10.07 8.40 -14.66
CA ASP A 558 -8.75 8.28 -14.04
C ASP A 558 -8.42 9.57 -13.27
N ASP A 559 -7.88 9.44 -12.06
CA ASP A 559 -7.50 10.58 -11.20
C ASP A 559 -6.54 11.56 -11.92
N THR A 560 -5.69 11.04 -12.81
CA THR A 560 -4.76 11.84 -13.63
C THR A 560 -5.52 12.74 -14.60
N ILE A 561 -6.57 12.23 -15.25
CA ILE A 561 -7.43 13.02 -16.14
C ILE A 561 -8.15 14.10 -15.35
N VAL A 562 -8.71 13.77 -14.18
CA VAL A 562 -9.41 14.74 -13.33
C VAL A 562 -8.48 15.88 -12.93
N TYR A 563 -7.26 15.54 -12.52
CA TYR A 563 -6.22 16.51 -12.19
C TYR A 563 -5.84 17.39 -13.39
N ASP A 564 -5.59 16.81 -14.57
CA ASP A 564 -5.21 17.56 -15.77
C ASP A 564 -6.34 18.46 -16.28
N LEU A 565 -7.59 18.01 -16.24
CA LEU A 565 -8.74 18.85 -16.59
C LEU A 565 -8.88 20.04 -15.66
N ALA A 566 -8.66 19.86 -14.35
CA ALA A 566 -8.66 20.98 -13.40
C ALA A 566 -7.54 21.99 -13.73
N LEU A 567 -6.35 21.53 -14.13
CA LEU A 567 -5.27 22.41 -14.59
C LEU A 567 -5.62 23.15 -15.88
N ILE A 568 -6.22 22.45 -16.86
CA ILE A 568 -6.70 23.03 -18.12
C ILE A 568 -7.71 24.13 -17.83
N PHE A 569 -8.72 23.88 -17.00
CA PHE A 569 -9.73 24.88 -16.62
C PHE A 569 -9.13 26.09 -15.90
N GLY A 570 -8.11 25.87 -15.07
CA GLY A 570 -7.37 26.95 -14.41
C GLY A 570 -6.64 27.88 -15.38
N LYS A 571 -6.23 27.38 -16.55
CA LYS A 571 -5.55 28.17 -17.59
C LYS A 571 -6.50 28.69 -18.66
N GLU A 572 -7.62 28.01 -18.89
CA GLU A 572 -8.63 28.33 -19.89
C GLU A 572 -10.03 28.55 -19.26
N PRO A 573 -10.28 29.66 -18.53
CA PRO A 573 -11.57 29.90 -17.87
C PRO A 573 -12.77 29.94 -18.81
N ALA A 574 -12.57 30.34 -20.07
CA ALA A 574 -13.62 30.32 -21.08
C ALA A 574 -14.03 28.89 -21.45
N LEU A 575 -13.08 27.95 -21.50
CA LEU A 575 -13.36 26.53 -21.69
C LEU A 575 -14.07 25.93 -20.47
N ALA A 576 -13.66 26.30 -19.25
CA ALA A 576 -14.33 25.88 -18.02
C ALA A 576 -15.81 26.32 -17.99
N LEU A 577 -16.10 27.56 -18.41
CA LEU A 577 -17.47 28.06 -18.50
C LEU A 577 -18.32 27.27 -19.49
N ASP A 578 -17.78 27.01 -20.68
CA ASP A 578 -18.50 26.25 -21.72
C ASP A 578 -18.71 24.80 -21.31
N TRP A 579 -17.74 24.18 -20.64
CA TRP A 579 -17.88 22.84 -20.06
C TRP A 579 -19.00 22.80 -19.01
N LEU A 580 -19.02 23.75 -18.07
CA LEU A 580 -20.06 23.84 -17.03
C LEU A 580 -21.45 24.03 -17.64
N ARG A 581 -21.59 24.82 -18.71
CA ARG A 581 -22.88 24.98 -19.42
C ARG A 581 -23.40 23.67 -19.98
N ILE A 582 -22.52 22.83 -20.52
CA ILE A 582 -22.91 21.51 -21.03
C ILE A 582 -23.29 20.61 -19.86
N ARG A 583 -22.46 20.57 -18.81
CA ARG A 583 -22.66 19.73 -17.63
C ARG A 583 -23.99 20.02 -16.93
N LEU A 584 -24.28 21.29 -16.67
CA LEU A 584 -25.47 21.72 -15.93
C LEU A 584 -26.77 21.57 -16.74
N ARG A 585 -26.69 21.33 -18.06
CA ARG A 585 -27.84 21.03 -18.90
C ARG A 585 -28.18 19.54 -18.98
N GLN A 586 -27.32 18.66 -18.46
CA GLN A 586 -27.59 17.23 -18.43
C GLN A 586 -28.70 16.93 -17.41
N PRO A 587 -29.69 16.09 -17.75
CA PRO A 587 -30.87 15.84 -16.91
C PRO A 587 -30.53 15.18 -15.56
N ASP A 588 -29.41 14.45 -15.51
CA ASP A 588 -28.97 13.68 -14.34
C ASP A 588 -27.96 14.44 -13.47
N THR A 589 -27.62 15.69 -13.81
CA THR A 589 -26.72 16.50 -13.00
C THR A 589 -27.42 16.91 -11.70
N PRO A 590 -26.83 16.64 -10.53
CA PRO A 590 -27.43 17.04 -9.27
C PRO A 590 -27.67 18.56 -9.24
N PRO A 591 -28.77 19.02 -8.65
CA PRO A 591 -29.14 20.44 -8.64
C PRO A 591 -28.13 21.32 -7.87
N MET A 592 -27.21 20.71 -7.12
CA MET A 592 -26.12 21.38 -6.42
C MET A 592 -24.78 20.82 -6.90
N VAL A 593 -23.84 21.73 -7.19
CA VAL A 593 -22.46 21.38 -7.52
C VAL A 593 -21.78 20.98 -6.20
N PRO A 594 -21.25 19.76 -6.06
CA PRO A 594 -20.60 19.33 -4.83
C PRO A 594 -19.44 20.27 -4.46
N ALA A 595 -19.14 20.40 -3.17
CA ALA A 595 -18.04 21.25 -2.68
C ALA A 595 -16.63 20.80 -3.15
N ARG A 596 -16.53 19.62 -3.75
CA ARG A 596 -15.31 18.99 -4.28
C ARG A 596 -15.65 18.27 -5.59
N GLY A 597 -14.65 18.07 -6.43
CA GLY A 597 -14.81 17.44 -7.74
C GLY A 597 -14.56 18.40 -8.89
N LEU A 598 -14.57 17.87 -10.11
CA LEU A 598 -14.16 18.59 -11.31
C LEU A 598 -15.07 19.79 -11.61
N ALA A 599 -16.38 19.66 -11.39
CA ALA A 599 -17.30 20.78 -11.53
C ALA A 599 -17.00 21.91 -10.52
N ALA A 600 -16.56 21.58 -9.30
CA ALA A 600 -16.15 22.55 -8.29
C ALA A 600 -14.83 23.23 -8.65
N ASP A 601 -13.89 22.49 -9.25
CA ASP A 601 -12.65 23.06 -9.79
C ASP A 601 -12.94 24.02 -10.94
N ALA A 602 -13.74 23.60 -11.93
CA ALA A 602 -14.15 24.45 -13.06
C ALA A 602 -14.83 25.75 -12.59
N LEU A 603 -15.72 25.67 -11.58
CA LEU A 603 -16.41 26.83 -11.02
C LEU A 603 -15.44 27.81 -10.35
N ARG A 604 -14.42 27.30 -9.64
CA ARG A 604 -13.39 28.11 -8.99
C ARG A 604 -12.50 28.87 -9.97
N CYS A 605 -12.38 28.38 -11.20
CA CYS A 605 -11.59 29.02 -12.26
C CYS A 605 -12.34 30.17 -12.95
N LEU A 606 -13.65 30.32 -12.75
CA LEU A 606 -14.43 31.35 -13.41
C LEU A 606 -14.20 32.74 -12.81
N THR A 607 -14.05 33.74 -13.68
CA THR A 607 -14.05 35.14 -13.26
C THR A 607 -15.45 35.56 -12.79
N LYS A 608 -15.54 36.62 -11.99
CA LYS A 608 -16.84 37.16 -11.52
C LYS A 608 -17.83 37.43 -12.67
N PRO A 609 -17.45 38.08 -13.79
CA PRO A 609 -18.36 38.26 -14.93
C PRO A 609 -18.90 36.95 -15.52
N GLN A 610 -18.06 35.90 -15.57
CA GLN A 610 -18.46 34.58 -16.08
C GLN A 610 -19.40 33.86 -15.11
N LEU A 611 -19.16 33.97 -13.80
CA LEU A 611 -20.06 33.45 -12.77
C LEU A 611 -21.43 34.13 -12.83
N ASP A 612 -21.45 35.47 -12.96
CA ASP A 612 -22.70 36.23 -13.06
C ASP A 612 -23.46 35.87 -14.36
N GLN A 613 -22.73 35.62 -15.46
CA GLN A 613 -23.30 35.12 -16.70
C GLN A 613 -23.91 33.72 -16.53
N LEU A 614 -23.19 32.78 -15.90
CA LEU A 614 -23.67 31.42 -15.67
C LEU A 614 -24.94 31.41 -14.80
N ARG A 615 -24.97 32.19 -13.71
CA ARG A 615 -26.15 32.34 -12.85
C ARG A 615 -27.37 32.85 -13.60
N LYS A 616 -27.17 33.87 -14.45
CA LYS A 616 -28.24 34.42 -15.28
C LYS A 616 -28.81 33.38 -16.24
N GLU A 617 -27.96 32.53 -16.81
CA GLU A 617 -28.37 31.44 -17.71
C GLU A 617 -29.14 30.33 -16.99
N LEU A 618 -28.83 30.08 -15.71
CA LEU A 618 -29.54 29.12 -14.85
C LEU A 618 -30.85 29.67 -14.26
N GLY A 619 -31.18 30.94 -14.51
CA GLY A 619 -32.39 31.57 -13.99
C GLY A 619 -32.30 31.95 -12.51
N GLU A 620 -31.11 32.00 -11.92
CA GLU A 620 -30.90 32.57 -10.58
C GLU A 620 -31.01 34.10 -10.69
N GLU A 621 -32.16 34.65 -10.31
CA GLU A 621 -32.34 36.10 -10.22
C GLU A 621 -31.33 36.67 -9.22
N SER A 622 -30.45 37.56 -9.69
CA SER A 622 -29.55 38.32 -8.81
C SER A 622 -30.36 38.98 -7.70
N PRO A 623 -30.01 38.79 -6.41
CA PRO A 623 -30.73 39.44 -5.33
C PRO A 623 -30.73 40.95 -5.55
N PRO A 624 -31.85 41.65 -5.33
CA PRO A 624 -31.98 43.06 -5.63
C PRO A 624 -30.89 43.86 -4.91
N PRO A 625 -30.29 44.87 -5.58
CA PRO A 625 -29.23 45.68 -4.99
C PRO A 625 -29.75 46.38 -3.72
N GLY A 626 -29.31 45.92 -2.55
CA GLY A 626 -29.70 46.48 -1.25
C GLY A 626 -30.06 45.48 -0.14
N GLN A 627 -30.16 44.18 -0.42
CA GLN A 627 -30.35 43.18 0.65
C GLN A 627 -29.00 42.75 1.27
N PRO A 628 -28.78 42.92 2.58
CA PRO A 628 -27.57 42.46 3.25
C PRO A 628 -27.50 40.92 3.23
N ARG A 629 -26.36 40.37 2.81
CA ARG A 629 -26.11 38.92 2.83
C ARG A 629 -26.17 38.41 4.27
N SER A 630 -27.08 37.49 4.57
CA SER A 630 -27.05 36.73 5.82
C SER A 630 -25.75 35.89 5.87
N PRO A 631 -25.00 35.90 6.99
CA PRO A 631 -23.67 35.30 7.07
C PRO A 631 -23.66 33.76 7.14
N GLY A 632 -24.67 33.07 6.59
CA GLY A 632 -24.84 31.61 6.72
C GLY A 632 -24.89 30.82 5.40
N GLY A 633 -24.77 31.47 4.24
CA GLY A 633 -24.85 30.81 2.93
C GLY A 633 -23.63 31.10 2.07
N ALA A 634 -22.46 30.58 2.46
CA ALA A 634 -21.39 30.34 1.50
C ALA A 634 -21.77 29.09 0.70
N ALA A 635 -21.54 29.16 -0.62
CA ALA A 635 -21.88 28.12 -1.60
C ALA A 635 -21.73 26.69 -1.05
N ALA A 636 -22.86 25.99 -1.05
CA ALA A 636 -22.96 24.54 -0.99
C ALA A 636 -23.42 24.06 -2.36
#